data_AF-A0A0S8H7M2-F1
#
_entry.id   AF-A0A0S8H7M2-F1
#
_cell.length_a   1.000
_cell.length_b   1.000
_cell.length_c   1.000
_cell.angle_alpha   90.00
_cell.angle_beta   90.00
_cell.angle_gamma   90.00
#
_symmetry.space_group_name_H-M   'P 1'
#
loop_
_entity.id
_entity.type
_entity.pdbx_description
1 polymer ?
#
loop_
_entity_poly.entity_id
_entity_poly.type
_entity_poly.pdbx_seq_one_letter_code
_entity_poly.pdbx_strand_id
1 'polypeptide(L)'
;MPEFIQGGAIKVRYFSNLVIDRCTIQYSQGLWDGGISLDMFSDPVITNNIIYKNMAMDCGAGINCKGSSNPMILNNIIINNKSIGGNGGGINLENSNPVIQNNIMCNNYGGHSGGGIQFLQSNAKFSNNTVCNNFSPLGPGIGIWACSPVIYNSIIYGNRDGSADNIQQCRTFPDNDYYYNNIEGGIRGISHPWGEHQGIHIGIIDTPPFFKNPTSGAGLEYDALHADWSLTDLSPNINRGTIDTTGLNLPPTDIAGNRRIHYNRVDIGAYENQSYPIAIIKQPANKILCVGDSTSFTIQVNGTATYQWYKNNDSIAGAVDSILTINPAGLVDEANYYCMVTNGYGPVQSNNVFLVVKTHPKILIEPESQWVDMNKPLKLRMTVDGTAPISYQWLKDSVQLQSENLPELNLETPTFDDEGVYHCVVSNACSEVMTDPIVIYMAPQICMVTVDPMTGNNLVVWEKNSIAPITDYDIYRESNYAGIYDLLTTVPYDNLSIYNDTTADPTSRAYLYKITAVDTSGYETDMDLCKTHKTIHLLVTTNPETKATQLDWDRYVGFEYGTYEILRSDTTTNFLSIDATSSSTSTWSDPDPGTGIKYYRIAALRPEPCYPVGSASKKAESGPYSHSMSNMEDNRLQTGIFESLLINENLLIHPNLFNETAILTFNNPEGLFYTLHIMDLSGKTVRVVNDITTSEFVLERENLKEGFYFIELRGPEIYRGKIIVE
;
A
#
# COMPACT_ATOMS: atom_id res chain seq x y z
N MET A 1 76.60 -46.26 -14.24
CA MET A 1 75.54 -46.60 -15.20
C MET A 1 74.92 -47.90 -14.72
N PRO A 2 73.63 -47.94 -14.32
CA PRO A 2 72.95 -49.22 -14.15
C PRO A 2 72.75 -49.85 -15.54
N GLU A 3 72.89 -51.17 -15.64
CA GLU A 3 72.64 -51.94 -16.86
C GLU A 3 71.15 -51.82 -17.24
N PHE A 4 70.85 -51.05 -18.28
CA PHE A 4 69.50 -51.00 -18.81
C PHE A 4 69.20 -52.27 -19.61
N ILE A 5 68.11 -52.96 -19.27
CA ILE A 5 67.63 -54.14 -19.98
C ILE A 5 67.05 -53.71 -21.35
N GLN A 6 67.28 -54.52 -22.40
CA GLN A 6 66.66 -54.31 -23.72
C GLN A 6 65.16 -54.69 -23.71
N GLY A 7 64.30 -53.87 -23.10
CA GLY A 7 62.85 -53.94 -23.24
C GLY A 7 62.08 -53.65 -21.94
N GLY A 8 60.76 -53.61 -22.07
CA GLY A 8 59.85 -53.39 -20.94
C GLY A 8 59.59 -54.64 -20.09
N ALA A 9 58.82 -54.47 -19.02
CA ALA A 9 58.39 -55.54 -18.10
C ALA A 9 57.89 -56.82 -18.80
N ILE A 10 57.15 -56.64 -19.90
CA ILE A 10 56.65 -57.72 -20.76
C ILE A 10 57.04 -57.39 -22.20
N LYS A 11 57.69 -58.35 -22.88
CA LYS A 11 58.05 -58.22 -24.30
C LYS A 11 57.42 -59.36 -25.11
N VAL A 12 56.58 -59.02 -26.07
CA VAL A 12 55.84 -59.96 -26.93
C VAL A 12 56.31 -59.78 -28.36
N ARG A 13 56.78 -60.86 -29.00
CA ARG A 13 57.37 -60.83 -30.35
C ARG A 13 57.04 -62.08 -31.15
N TYR A 14 57.30 -62.02 -32.46
CA TYR A 14 57.25 -63.15 -33.38
C TYR A 14 55.86 -63.80 -33.47
N PHE A 15 54.86 -63.04 -33.94
CA PHE A 15 53.50 -63.56 -34.19
C PHE A 15 52.79 -64.10 -32.94
N SER A 16 53.08 -63.52 -31.78
CA SER A 16 52.57 -64.00 -30.49
C SER A 16 51.23 -63.35 -30.12
N ASN A 17 50.25 -64.17 -29.72
CA ASN A 17 48.90 -63.75 -29.35
C ASN A 17 48.62 -64.04 -27.87
N LEU A 18 49.40 -63.42 -26.98
CA LEU A 18 49.28 -63.59 -25.53
C LEU A 18 48.03 -62.86 -24.99
N VAL A 19 47.46 -63.33 -23.88
CA VAL A 19 46.47 -62.58 -23.11
C VAL A 19 47.14 -62.04 -21.85
N ILE A 20 47.08 -60.72 -21.67
CA ILE A 20 47.54 -60.01 -20.48
C ILE A 20 46.28 -59.40 -19.85
N ASP A 21 45.71 -60.09 -18.86
CA ASP A 21 44.49 -59.67 -18.18
C ASP A 21 44.74 -59.47 -16.68
N ARG A 22 44.21 -58.39 -16.10
CA ARG A 22 44.20 -58.14 -14.64
C ARG A 22 45.57 -58.16 -13.97
N CYS A 23 46.59 -57.68 -14.68
CA CYS A 23 47.95 -57.54 -14.16
C CYS A 23 48.24 -56.11 -13.69
N THR A 24 49.15 -55.97 -12.73
CA THR A 24 49.76 -54.68 -12.36
C THR A 24 51.20 -54.67 -12.84
N ILE A 25 51.51 -53.78 -13.79
CA ILE A 25 52.82 -53.65 -14.43
C ILE A 25 53.37 -52.28 -14.05
N GLN A 26 54.41 -52.27 -13.22
CA GLN A 26 54.87 -51.02 -12.62
C GLN A 26 56.38 -50.96 -12.37
N TYR A 27 56.89 -49.73 -12.26
CA TYR A 27 58.28 -49.42 -11.92
C TYR A 27 59.34 -50.04 -12.84
N SER A 28 58.95 -50.47 -14.03
CA SER A 28 59.89 -51.05 -15.00
C SER A 28 60.64 -49.96 -15.75
N GLN A 29 61.92 -50.20 -16.03
CA GLN A 29 62.80 -49.25 -16.70
C GLN A 29 63.50 -49.92 -17.86
N GLY A 30 63.36 -49.38 -19.07
CA GLY A 30 64.02 -49.89 -20.26
C GLY A 30 64.62 -48.79 -21.15
N LEU A 31 65.61 -49.18 -21.96
CA LEU A 31 66.22 -48.28 -22.95
C LEU A 31 65.19 -47.83 -23.99
N TRP A 32 64.52 -48.80 -24.61
CA TRP A 32 63.66 -48.55 -25.77
C TRP A 32 62.17 -48.56 -25.42
N ASP A 33 61.77 -49.38 -24.44
CA ASP A 33 60.37 -49.62 -24.07
C ASP A 33 60.27 -49.81 -22.54
N GLY A 34 59.18 -49.39 -21.89
CA GLY A 34 59.06 -49.39 -20.42
C GLY A 34 58.22 -50.52 -19.82
N GLY A 35 56.91 -50.52 -20.06
CA GLY A 35 55.95 -51.47 -19.48
C GLY A 35 55.74 -52.71 -20.37
N ILE A 36 54.92 -52.57 -21.40
CA ILE A 36 54.65 -53.64 -22.37
C ILE A 36 55.25 -53.25 -23.72
N SER A 37 56.02 -54.14 -24.35
CA SER A 37 56.64 -53.94 -25.67
C SER A 37 56.14 -55.01 -26.64
N LEU A 38 55.57 -54.58 -27.77
CA LEU A 38 55.01 -55.42 -28.82
C LEU A 38 55.71 -55.14 -30.15
N ASP A 39 56.15 -56.18 -30.84
CA ASP A 39 56.83 -56.08 -32.13
C ASP A 39 56.62 -57.34 -32.98
N MET A 40 56.96 -57.27 -34.27
CA MET A 40 56.96 -58.41 -35.20
C MET A 40 55.60 -59.14 -35.27
N PHE A 41 54.55 -58.42 -35.68
CA PHE A 41 53.20 -58.95 -35.96
C PHE A 41 52.54 -59.66 -34.78
N SER A 42 52.73 -59.16 -33.56
CA SER A 42 52.17 -59.79 -32.35
C SER A 42 50.87 -59.12 -31.93
N ASP A 43 49.78 -59.88 -31.79
CA ASP A 43 48.44 -59.34 -31.56
C ASP A 43 47.86 -59.80 -30.20
N PRO A 44 48.47 -59.43 -29.06
CA PRO A 44 47.95 -59.82 -27.76
C PRO A 44 46.65 -59.09 -27.41
N VAL A 45 45.91 -59.67 -26.47
CA VAL A 45 44.77 -59.02 -25.82
C VAL A 45 45.25 -58.48 -24.46
N ILE A 46 45.29 -57.16 -24.33
CA ILE A 46 45.75 -56.43 -23.14
C ILE A 46 44.52 -55.79 -22.49
N THR A 47 44.09 -56.36 -21.37
CA THR A 47 42.77 -56.08 -20.79
C THR A 47 42.80 -55.90 -19.28
N ASN A 48 42.02 -54.96 -18.74
CA ASN A 48 41.83 -54.79 -17.29
C ASN A 48 43.14 -54.64 -16.47
N ASN A 49 44.22 -54.14 -17.06
CA ASN A 49 45.51 -54.01 -16.38
C ASN A 49 45.70 -52.62 -15.76
N ILE A 50 46.58 -52.54 -14.76
CA ILE A 50 47.14 -51.28 -14.25
C ILE A 50 48.59 -51.18 -14.71
N ILE A 51 48.92 -50.16 -15.52
CA ILE A 51 50.25 -49.92 -16.07
C ILE A 51 50.74 -48.58 -15.54
N TYR A 52 51.64 -48.63 -14.57
CA TYR A 52 51.89 -47.50 -13.68
C TYR A 52 53.37 -47.22 -13.40
N LYS A 53 53.80 -45.95 -13.49
CA LYS A 53 55.19 -45.53 -13.17
C LYS A 53 56.28 -46.33 -13.88
N ASN A 54 56.01 -46.78 -15.11
CA ASN A 54 57.05 -47.36 -15.97
C ASN A 54 57.81 -46.26 -16.71
N MET A 55 59.05 -46.53 -17.07
CA MET A 55 59.96 -45.54 -17.66
C MET A 55 60.67 -46.11 -18.88
N ALA A 56 60.68 -45.34 -19.97
CA ALA A 56 61.44 -45.63 -21.18
C ALA A 56 62.38 -44.45 -21.48
N MET A 57 63.61 -44.73 -21.88
CA MET A 57 64.50 -43.66 -22.34
C MET A 57 64.06 -43.11 -23.70
N ASP A 58 63.57 -43.98 -24.59
CA ASP A 58 63.02 -43.61 -25.90
C ASP A 58 61.49 -43.54 -25.87
N CYS A 59 60.74 -44.49 -26.44
CA CYS A 59 59.29 -44.37 -26.66
C CYS A 59 58.45 -45.37 -25.84
N GLY A 60 57.14 -45.10 -25.68
CA GLY A 60 56.16 -46.09 -25.21
C GLY A 60 56.42 -46.61 -23.79
N ALA A 61 56.42 -45.71 -22.81
CA ALA A 61 56.76 -46.08 -21.44
C ALA A 61 55.71 -46.97 -20.78
N GLY A 62 54.41 -46.76 -21.04
CA GLY A 62 53.36 -47.70 -20.62
C GLY A 62 53.26 -48.90 -21.57
N ILE A 63 52.80 -48.67 -22.80
CA ILE A 63 52.69 -49.67 -23.87
C ILE A 63 53.39 -49.13 -25.12
N ASN A 64 54.36 -49.86 -25.65
CA ASN A 64 54.92 -49.61 -26.98
C ASN A 64 54.44 -50.67 -27.96
N CYS A 65 53.79 -50.25 -29.05
CA CYS A 65 53.26 -51.14 -30.07
C CYS A 65 53.84 -50.79 -31.44
N LYS A 66 54.64 -51.72 -32.00
CA LYS A 66 55.30 -51.53 -33.30
C LYS A 66 55.31 -52.77 -34.17
N GLY A 67 55.83 -52.61 -35.38
CA GLY A 67 56.13 -53.73 -36.28
C GLY A 67 54.89 -54.48 -36.76
N SER A 68 53.83 -53.73 -37.09
CA SER A 68 52.56 -54.27 -37.59
C SER A 68 51.84 -55.20 -36.60
N SER A 69 52.07 -54.97 -35.31
CA SER A 69 51.33 -55.57 -34.19
C SER A 69 50.00 -54.84 -33.98
N ASN A 70 48.88 -55.53 -33.90
CA ASN A 70 47.53 -54.95 -33.81
C ASN A 70 46.77 -55.51 -32.59
N PRO A 71 47.26 -55.26 -31.36
CA PRO A 71 46.63 -55.77 -30.15
C PRO A 71 45.22 -55.19 -29.93
N MET A 72 44.46 -55.87 -29.07
CA MET A 72 43.31 -55.27 -28.40
C MET A 72 43.75 -54.69 -27.07
N ILE A 73 43.56 -53.39 -26.86
CA ILE A 73 43.89 -52.67 -25.63
C ILE A 73 42.58 -52.14 -25.04
N LEU A 74 42.05 -52.85 -24.04
CA LEU A 74 40.71 -52.63 -23.51
C LEU A 74 40.69 -52.49 -21.98
N ASN A 75 39.96 -51.52 -21.43
CA ASN A 75 39.73 -51.39 -19.98
C ASN A 75 41.02 -51.27 -19.13
N ASN A 76 42.12 -50.77 -19.68
CA ASN A 76 43.38 -50.61 -18.93
C ASN A 76 43.46 -49.22 -18.27
N ILE A 77 44.15 -49.15 -17.14
CA ILE A 77 44.51 -47.93 -16.45
C ILE A 77 46.01 -47.70 -16.65
N ILE A 78 46.37 -46.73 -17.49
CA ILE A 78 47.73 -46.44 -17.95
C ILE A 78 48.11 -45.07 -17.44
N ILE A 79 48.88 -45.02 -16.36
CA ILE A 79 49.02 -43.81 -15.55
C ILE A 79 50.45 -43.56 -15.10
N ASN A 80 50.83 -42.28 -15.01
CA ASN A 80 52.14 -41.86 -14.49
C ASN A 80 53.36 -42.53 -15.16
N ASN A 81 53.25 -42.97 -16.41
CA ASN A 81 54.38 -43.54 -17.14
C ASN A 81 55.21 -42.42 -17.79
N LYS A 82 56.53 -42.62 -17.91
CA LYS A 82 57.49 -41.60 -18.36
C LYS A 82 58.32 -42.07 -19.54
N SER A 83 58.13 -41.46 -20.70
CA SER A 83 59.10 -41.48 -21.80
C SER A 83 60.00 -40.25 -21.69
N ILE A 84 61.32 -40.44 -21.59
CA ILE A 84 62.27 -39.33 -21.37
C ILE A 84 62.55 -38.56 -22.67
N GLY A 85 62.94 -39.26 -23.72
CA GLY A 85 63.43 -38.67 -24.98
C GLY A 85 62.53 -38.91 -26.19
N GLY A 86 61.53 -39.80 -26.08
CA GLY A 86 60.69 -40.20 -27.20
C GLY A 86 59.22 -39.84 -27.03
N ASN A 87 58.38 -40.56 -27.77
CA ASN A 87 56.95 -40.32 -27.87
C ASN A 87 56.12 -41.31 -27.06
N GLY A 88 54.86 -40.95 -26.77
CA GLY A 88 53.88 -41.89 -26.23
C GLY A 88 54.18 -42.26 -24.78
N GLY A 89 54.02 -41.31 -23.84
CA GLY A 89 54.24 -41.55 -22.41
C GLY A 89 53.39 -42.71 -21.88
N GLY A 90 52.09 -42.69 -22.18
CA GLY A 90 51.19 -43.80 -21.90
C GLY A 90 51.29 -44.90 -22.96
N ILE A 91 50.88 -44.60 -24.20
CA ILE A 91 50.95 -45.53 -25.34
C ILE A 91 51.71 -44.91 -26.51
N ASN A 92 52.60 -45.68 -27.14
CA ASN A 92 53.19 -45.34 -28.42
C ASN A 92 52.78 -46.37 -29.48
N LEU A 93 52.32 -45.90 -30.64
CA LEU A 93 51.97 -46.72 -31.80
C LEU A 93 52.86 -46.36 -32.99
N GLU A 94 53.51 -47.35 -33.60
CA GLU A 94 54.36 -47.18 -34.77
C GLU A 94 54.10 -48.27 -35.81
N ASN A 95 53.52 -47.90 -36.96
CA ASN A 95 53.13 -48.84 -38.03
C ASN A 95 52.23 -49.98 -37.52
N SER A 96 51.26 -49.65 -36.66
CA SER A 96 50.42 -50.60 -35.93
C SER A 96 48.99 -50.06 -35.77
N ASN A 97 47.97 -50.88 -36.00
CA ASN A 97 46.56 -50.46 -36.02
C ASN A 97 45.72 -51.21 -34.98
N PRO A 98 45.99 -51.04 -33.67
CA PRO A 98 45.25 -51.73 -32.62
C PRO A 98 43.80 -51.27 -32.48
N VAL A 99 43.05 -51.98 -31.63
CA VAL A 99 41.77 -51.51 -31.09
C VAL A 99 42.01 -50.99 -29.68
N ILE A 100 41.73 -49.72 -29.42
CA ILE A 100 42.00 -49.04 -28.15
C ILE A 100 40.69 -48.45 -27.61
N GLN A 101 40.14 -49.07 -26.58
CA GLN A 101 38.82 -48.71 -26.05
C GLN A 101 38.75 -48.77 -24.53
N ASN A 102 37.92 -47.92 -23.93
CA ASN A 102 37.65 -47.92 -22.49
C ASN A 102 38.89 -47.76 -21.60
N ASN A 103 39.99 -47.19 -22.10
CA ASN A 103 41.19 -47.05 -21.29
C ASN A 103 41.23 -45.69 -20.60
N ILE A 104 41.85 -45.66 -19.43
CA ILE A 104 42.23 -44.44 -18.73
C ILE A 104 43.72 -44.21 -18.99
N MET A 105 44.07 -43.07 -19.59
CA MET A 105 45.44 -42.69 -19.92
C MET A 105 45.72 -41.34 -19.26
N CYS A 106 46.17 -41.34 -18.01
CA CYS A 106 46.28 -40.10 -17.24
C CYS A 106 47.63 -39.86 -16.58
N ASN A 107 48.03 -38.60 -16.44
CA ASN A 107 49.27 -38.21 -15.76
C ASN A 107 50.55 -38.82 -16.34
N ASN A 108 50.52 -39.31 -17.58
CA ASN A 108 51.71 -39.80 -18.26
C ASN A 108 52.54 -38.62 -18.80
N TYR A 109 53.81 -38.88 -19.05
CA TYR A 109 54.79 -37.90 -19.52
C TYR A 109 55.47 -38.41 -20.80
N GLY A 110 55.33 -37.66 -21.89
CA GLY A 110 56.03 -37.88 -23.15
C GLY A 110 57.10 -36.80 -23.34
N GLY A 111 58.35 -37.21 -23.57
CA GLY A 111 59.48 -36.28 -23.73
C GLY A 111 59.42 -35.41 -24.99
N HIS A 112 58.79 -35.93 -26.05
CA HIS A 112 58.67 -35.22 -27.34
C HIS A 112 57.22 -34.96 -27.73
N SER A 113 56.43 -36.02 -27.94
CA SER A 113 55.03 -35.91 -28.35
C SER A 113 54.15 -37.00 -27.74
N GLY A 114 52.84 -36.73 -27.57
CA GLY A 114 51.86 -37.72 -27.15
C GLY A 114 52.06 -38.17 -25.72
N GLY A 115 51.80 -37.30 -24.74
CA GLY A 115 51.95 -37.65 -23.33
C GLY A 115 51.05 -38.82 -22.94
N GLY A 116 49.76 -38.75 -23.31
CA GLY A 116 48.83 -39.86 -23.16
C GLY A 116 49.06 -40.95 -24.21
N ILE A 117 48.96 -40.58 -25.50
CA ILE A 117 49.16 -41.50 -26.62
C ILE A 117 49.79 -40.82 -27.84
N GLN A 118 50.68 -41.55 -28.52
CA GLN A 118 51.23 -41.19 -29.83
C GLN A 118 50.77 -42.17 -30.90
N PHE A 119 50.34 -41.63 -32.05
CA PHE A 119 50.12 -42.35 -33.29
C PHE A 119 51.21 -41.96 -34.30
N LEU A 120 51.93 -42.94 -34.83
CA LEU A 120 52.88 -42.76 -35.91
C LEU A 120 52.59 -43.80 -37.00
N GLN A 121 52.18 -43.35 -38.18
CA GLN A 121 51.81 -44.23 -39.30
C GLN A 121 50.78 -45.32 -38.90
N SER A 122 49.88 -44.96 -37.98
CA SER A 122 49.00 -45.88 -37.25
C SER A 122 47.57 -45.34 -37.24
N ASN A 123 46.65 -46.06 -37.88
CA ASN A 123 45.22 -45.78 -37.97
C ASN A 123 44.43 -46.71 -37.05
N ALA A 124 44.72 -46.66 -35.75
CA ALA A 124 44.05 -47.49 -34.76
C ALA A 124 42.55 -47.13 -34.61
N LYS A 125 41.73 -48.10 -34.23
CA LYS A 125 40.37 -47.82 -33.76
C LYS A 125 40.44 -47.24 -32.36
N PHE A 126 40.01 -46.00 -32.16
CA PHE A 126 40.10 -45.31 -30.88
C PHE A 126 38.75 -44.74 -30.46
N SER A 127 38.15 -45.32 -29.42
CA SER A 127 36.84 -44.87 -28.92
C SER A 127 36.67 -45.05 -27.43
N ASN A 128 35.92 -44.16 -26.78
CA ASN A 128 35.56 -44.28 -25.36
C ASN A 128 36.77 -44.36 -24.42
N ASN A 129 37.82 -43.58 -24.69
CA ASN A 129 38.97 -43.48 -23.79
C ASN A 129 38.93 -42.17 -23.00
N THR A 130 39.57 -42.16 -21.83
CA THR A 130 39.78 -40.97 -21.01
C THR A 130 41.26 -40.64 -21.00
N VAL A 131 41.65 -39.56 -21.67
CA VAL A 131 43.04 -39.11 -21.83
C VAL A 131 43.21 -37.76 -21.12
N CYS A 132 43.58 -37.79 -19.83
CA CYS A 132 43.55 -36.58 -19.02
C CYS A 132 44.88 -36.28 -18.33
N ASN A 133 45.15 -35.00 -18.10
CA ASN A 133 46.27 -34.59 -17.25
C ASN A 133 47.62 -35.17 -17.66
N ASN A 134 47.85 -35.47 -18.94
CA ASN A 134 49.15 -35.90 -19.43
C ASN A 134 50.04 -34.69 -19.75
N PHE A 135 51.34 -34.91 -19.79
CA PHE A 135 52.32 -33.87 -20.11
C PHE A 135 53.16 -34.26 -21.34
N SER A 136 53.28 -33.37 -22.32
CA SER A 136 54.27 -33.50 -23.39
C SER A 136 54.40 -32.19 -24.16
N PRO A 137 55.61 -31.80 -24.64
CA PRO A 137 55.78 -30.55 -25.39
C PRO A 137 54.88 -30.42 -26.62
N LEU A 138 54.53 -31.54 -27.26
CA LEU A 138 53.72 -31.56 -28.48
C LEU A 138 52.55 -32.55 -28.32
N GLY A 139 51.31 -32.08 -28.49
CA GLY A 139 50.13 -32.95 -28.37
C GLY A 139 50.09 -33.71 -27.03
N PRO A 140 50.03 -33.01 -25.89
CA PRO A 140 50.22 -33.62 -24.57
C PRO A 140 49.21 -34.71 -24.24
N GLY A 141 47.97 -34.61 -24.73
CA GLY A 141 47.02 -35.72 -24.68
C GLY A 141 47.30 -36.72 -25.79
N ILE A 142 47.13 -36.27 -27.03
CA ILE A 142 47.25 -37.09 -28.24
C ILE A 142 48.19 -36.45 -29.27
N GLY A 143 49.20 -37.20 -29.70
CA GLY A 143 50.03 -36.83 -30.86
C GLY A 143 49.75 -37.74 -32.05
N ILE A 144 49.57 -37.19 -33.26
CA ILE A 144 49.27 -37.94 -34.49
C ILE A 144 50.18 -37.49 -35.63
N TRP A 145 50.98 -38.42 -36.17
CA TRP A 145 51.95 -38.15 -37.23
C TRP A 145 51.88 -39.18 -38.36
N ALA A 146 51.78 -38.69 -39.59
CA ALA A 146 51.73 -39.46 -40.81
C ALA A 146 50.61 -40.53 -40.83
N CYS A 147 49.49 -40.25 -40.17
CA CYS A 147 48.28 -41.09 -40.16
C CYS A 147 47.03 -40.27 -39.82
N SER A 148 45.85 -40.85 -40.02
CA SER A 148 44.55 -40.21 -39.79
C SER A 148 43.58 -41.14 -39.03
N PRO A 149 43.91 -41.58 -37.80
CA PRO A 149 42.93 -42.28 -36.95
C PRO A 149 41.73 -41.39 -36.66
N VAL A 150 40.54 -41.98 -36.67
CA VAL A 150 39.30 -41.28 -36.28
C VAL A 150 39.07 -41.48 -34.79
N ILE A 151 38.81 -40.38 -34.08
CA ILE A 151 38.68 -40.36 -32.62
C ILE A 151 37.21 -40.21 -32.24
N TYR A 152 36.67 -41.20 -31.52
CA TYR A 152 35.26 -41.22 -31.10
C TYR A 152 35.08 -41.16 -29.57
N ASN A 153 34.02 -40.50 -29.10
CA ASN A 153 33.48 -40.65 -27.73
C ASN A 153 34.53 -40.54 -26.61
N SER A 154 35.60 -39.77 -26.78
CA SER A 154 36.73 -39.76 -25.85
C SER A 154 36.86 -38.42 -25.15
N ILE A 155 37.32 -38.48 -23.90
CA ILE A 155 37.64 -37.27 -23.12
C ILE A 155 39.13 -37.00 -23.27
N ILE A 156 39.48 -35.78 -23.64
CA ILE A 156 40.85 -35.29 -23.83
C ILE A 156 40.96 -33.94 -23.14
N TYR A 157 41.24 -33.96 -21.83
CA TYR A 157 41.07 -32.78 -20.99
C TYR A 157 42.19 -32.63 -19.95
N GLY A 158 42.63 -31.41 -19.69
CA GLY A 158 43.62 -31.13 -18.65
C GLY A 158 45.06 -31.48 -19.04
N ASN A 159 45.32 -31.87 -20.29
CA ASN A 159 46.67 -32.19 -20.75
C ASN A 159 47.47 -30.90 -20.98
N ARG A 160 48.78 -30.93 -20.71
CA ARG A 160 49.64 -29.73 -20.65
C ARG A 160 50.94 -29.92 -21.41
N ASP A 161 51.35 -28.90 -22.15
CA ASP A 161 52.62 -28.87 -22.91
C ASP A 161 53.69 -27.98 -22.26
N GLY A 162 53.36 -27.33 -21.14
CA GLY A 162 54.22 -26.38 -20.46
C GLY A 162 54.19 -24.98 -21.08
N SER A 163 53.36 -24.74 -22.09
CA SER A 163 53.09 -23.40 -22.62
C SER A 163 52.22 -22.58 -21.65
N ALA A 164 52.17 -21.26 -21.85
CA ALA A 164 51.31 -20.39 -21.03
C ALA A 164 49.81 -20.60 -21.34
N ASP A 165 49.48 -20.91 -22.60
CA ASP A 165 48.10 -21.02 -23.06
C ASP A 165 47.45 -22.33 -22.62
N ASN A 166 48.21 -23.43 -22.51
CA ASN A 166 47.79 -24.74 -21.97
C ASN A 166 46.49 -25.35 -22.55
N ILE A 167 45.93 -24.78 -23.63
CA ILE A 167 44.75 -25.32 -24.33
C ILE A 167 45.11 -26.45 -25.28
N GLN A 168 46.38 -26.64 -25.62
CA GLN A 168 46.82 -27.65 -26.57
C GLN A 168 46.58 -29.06 -26.03
N GLN A 169 45.63 -29.80 -26.61
CA GLN A 169 45.29 -31.18 -26.20
C GLN A 169 45.80 -32.21 -27.22
N CYS A 170 45.56 -31.95 -28.50
CA CYS A 170 45.91 -32.83 -29.59
C CYS A 170 46.81 -32.11 -30.60
N ARG A 171 47.86 -32.78 -31.08
CA ARG A 171 48.63 -32.28 -32.22
C ARG A 171 48.61 -33.32 -33.32
N THR A 172 48.17 -32.92 -34.51
CA THR A 172 47.90 -33.85 -35.62
C THR A 172 48.52 -33.39 -36.92
N PHE A 173 49.07 -34.36 -37.65
CA PHE A 173 49.58 -34.19 -39.00
C PHE A 173 49.50 -35.52 -39.77
N PRO A 174 48.72 -35.66 -40.85
CA PRO A 174 47.83 -34.66 -41.46
C PRO A 174 46.56 -34.38 -40.62
N ASP A 175 45.54 -33.78 -41.22
CA ASP A 175 44.25 -33.55 -40.59
C ASP A 175 43.50 -34.87 -40.26
N ASN A 176 42.69 -34.80 -39.20
CA ASN A 176 42.05 -35.93 -38.53
C ASN A 176 40.64 -35.61 -38.09
N ASP A 177 39.75 -36.60 -38.11
CA ASP A 177 38.37 -36.39 -37.71
C ASP A 177 38.12 -36.74 -36.23
N TYR A 178 37.29 -35.93 -35.58
CA TYR A 178 36.88 -36.10 -34.19
C TYR A 178 35.35 -36.06 -34.07
N TYR A 179 34.78 -37.14 -33.54
CA TYR A 179 33.33 -37.29 -33.36
C TYR A 179 32.97 -37.51 -31.88
N TYR A 180 32.13 -36.62 -31.36
CA TYR A 180 31.56 -36.66 -30.01
C TYR A 180 32.63 -36.79 -28.92
N ASN A 181 33.64 -35.92 -28.95
CA ASN A 181 34.71 -35.89 -27.95
C ASN A 181 34.55 -34.70 -27.01
N ASN A 182 35.07 -34.81 -25.79
CA ASN A 182 35.24 -33.66 -24.90
C ASN A 182 36.71 -33.25 -24.93
N ILE A 183 37.00 -32.09 -25.51
CA ILE A 183 38.35 -31.60 -25.74
C ILE A 183 38.45 -30.21 -25.13
N GLU A 184 39.37 -30.03 -24.17
CA GLU A 184 39.64 -28.71 -23.58
C GLU A 184 40.11 -27.72 -24.66
N GLY A 185 39.49 -26.54 -24.72
CA GLY A 185 39.70 -25.57 -25.78
C GLY A 185 38.94 -25.89 -27.08
N GLY A 186 38.11 -26.93 -27.08
CA GLY A 186 37.33 -27.37 -28.23
C GLY A 186 38.20 -27.65 -29.44
N ILE A 187 37.82 -27.10 -30.59
CA ILE A 187 38.59 -27.23 -31.84
C ILE A 187 39.97 -26.56 -31.73
N ARG A 188 40.10 -25.48 -30.95
CA ARG A 188 41.40 -24.80 -30.76
C ARG A 188 42.39 -25.63 -29.95
N GLY A 189 41.90 -26.61 -29.19
CA GLY A 189 42.76 -27.59 -28.51
C GLY A 189 43.41 -28.60 -29.47
N ILE A 190 43.01 -28.63 -30.74
CA ILE A 190 43.59 -29.45 -31.80
C ILE A 190 44.48 -28.55 -32.66
N SER A 191 45.78 -28.83 -32.70
CA SER A 191 46.70 -28.09 -33.56
C SER A 191 47.26 -28.92 -34.70
N HIS A 192 47.54 -28.21 -35.79
CA HIS A 192 48.24 -28.73 -36.94
C HIS A 192 49.58 -27.99 -37.10
N PRO A 193 50.72 -28.67 -37.31
CA PRO A 193 52.04 -28.05 -37.34
C PRO A 193 52.22 -26.92 -38.38
N TRP A 194 51.40 -26.89 -39.43
CA TRP A 194 51.58 -25.99 -40.58
C TRP A 194 50.35 -25.13 -40.90
N GLY A 195 49.43 -24.94 -39.96
CA GLY A 195 48.28 -24.06 -40.16
C GLY A 195 47.07 -24.46 -39.34
N GLU A 196 45.90 -24.03 -39.79
CA GLU A 196 44.62 -24.43 -39.21
C GLU A 196 44.26 -25.85 -39.63
N HIS A 197 43.75 -26.62 -38.68
CA HIS A 197 43.28 -27.97 -38.91
C HIS A 197 41.94 -27.97 -39.68
N GLN A 198 41.81 -28.85 -40.68
CA GLN A 198 40.66 -28.92 -41.60
C GLN A 198 39.88 -30.24 -41.52
N GLY A 199 40.06 -31.04 -40.47
CA GLY A 199 39.31 -32.29 -40.28
C GLY A 199 37.85 -32.06 -39.85
N ILE A 200 37.05 -33.13 -39.89
CA ILE A 200 35.65 -33.09 -39.51
C ILE A 200 35.51 -33.13 -37.98
N HIS A 201 34.80 -32.16 -37.42
CA HIS A 201 34.54 -32.05 -35.99
C HIS A 201 33.04 -32.01 -35.69
N ILE A 202 32.51 -33.10 -35.13
CA ILE A 202 31.08 -33.18 -34.78
C ILE A 202 30.95 -33.44 -33.27
N GLY A 203 30.06 -32.70 -32.60
CA GLY A 203 29.72 -32.96 -31.20
C GLY A 203 30.86 -32.73 -30.21
N ILE A 204 31.78 -31.81 -30.51
CA ILE A 204 32.88 -31.46 -29.61
C ILE A 204 32.37 -30.65 -28.42
N ILE A 205 32.63 -31.14 -27.21
CA ILE A 205 32.32 -30.48 -25.94
C ILE A 205 33.59 -29.79 -25.44
N ASP A 206 33.45 -28.53 -25.02
CA ASP A 206 34.52 -27.72 -24.41
C ASP A 206 34.07 -27.24 -23.03
N THR A 207 33.79 -28.20 -22.15
CA THR A 207 33.44 -27.94 -20.75
C THR A 207 34.07 -29.01 -19.86
N PRO A 208 34.46 -28.66 -18.62
CA PRO A 208 35.06 -29.60 -17.69
C PRO A 208 34.27 -30.92 -17.58
N PRO A 209 34.93 -32.08 -17.64
CA PRO A 209 34.24 -33.37 -17.60
C PRO A 209 33.49 -33.68 -16.30
N PHE A 210 33.76 -32.94 -15.22
CA PHE A 210 33.26 -33.18 -13.86
C PHE A 210 33.44 -34.63 -13.41
N PHE A 211 34.70 -35.05 -13.31
CA PHE A 211 35.08 -36.31 -12.67
C PHE A 211 34.89 -36.24 -11.15
N LYS A 212 34.68 -37.39 -10.49
CA LYS A 212 34.44 -37.44 -9.04
C LYS A 212 35.66 -37.03 -8.20
N ASN A 213 36.86 -37.50 -8.55
CA ASN A 213 38.09 -37.16 -7.83
C ASN A 213 39.33 -37.27 -8.74
N PRO A 214 39.47 -36.43 -9.78
CA PRO A 214 40.63 -36.46 -10.67
C PRO A 214 41.89 -35.92 -9.96
N THR A 215 43.06 -36.14 -10.54
CA THR A 215 44.27 -35.44 -10.08
C THR A 215 44.15 -33.92 -10.31
N SER A 216 44.80 -33.12 -9.46
CA SER A 216 44.70 -31.65 -9.52
C SER A 216 45.54 -31.00 -10.63
N GLY A 217 46.38 -31.75 -11.33
CA GLY A 217 47.19 -31.25 -12.42
C GLY A 217 47.83 -32.34 -13.27
N ALA A 218 48.63 -31.91 -14.25
CA ALA A 218 49.17 -32.78 -15.29
C ALA A 218 50.58 -33.30 -15.02
N GLY A 219 50.90 -34.45 -15.63
CA GLY A 219 52.22 -35.06 -15.57
C GLY A 219 52.50 -35.81 -14.26
N LEU A 220 53.77 -36.12 -14.05
CA LEU A 220 54.21 -37.08 -13.02
C LEU A 220 54.22 -36.52 -11.59
N GLU A 221 54.06 -35.21 -11.44
CA GLU A 221 53.98 -34.55 -10.13
C GLU A 221 52.70 -34.93 -9.37
N TYR A 222 51.66 -35.36 -10.10
CA TYR A 222 50.37 -35.76 -9.55
C TYR A 222 50.13 -37.24 -9.77
N ASP A 223 49.95 -37.99 -8.69
CA ASP A 223 49.80 -39.45 -8.72
C ASP A 223 48.35 -39.85 -9.03
N ALA A 224 48.12 -40.45 -10.19
CA ALA A 224 46.79 -40.84 -10.67
C ALA A 224 46.34 -42.23 -10.22
N LEU A 225 47.15 -42.96 -9.43
CA LEU A 225 46.80 -44.30 -8.96
C LEU A 225 45.53 -44.34 -8.10
N HIS A 226 45.27 -43.25 -7.37
CA HIS A 226 44.12 -43.11 -6.46
C HIS A 226 43.08 -42.10 -6.95
N ALA A 227 43.22 -41.61 -8.19
CA ALA A 227 42.24 -40.71 -8.79
C ALA A 227 41.00 -41.49 -9.26
N ASP A 228 39.83 -40.86 -9.14
CA ASP A 228 38.56 -41.35 -9.66
C ASP A 228 38.15 -40.52 -10.88
N TRP A 229 38.33 -41.12 -12.05
CA TRP A 229 38.00 -40.56 -13.36
C TRP A 229 36.57 -40.90 -13.81
N SER A 230 35.74 -41.44 -12.92
CA SER A 230 34.31 -41.64 -13.22
C SER A 230 33.55 -40.32 -13.22
N LEU A 231 32.50 -40.25 -14.03
CA LEU A 231 31.69 -39.06 -14.21
C LEU A 231 30.76 -38.82 -13.00
N THR A 232 30.66 -37.56 -12.56
CA THR A 232 29.59 -37.13 -11.65
C THR A 232 28.26 -37.04 -12.39
N ASP A 233 27.15 -36.99 -11.65
CA ASP A 233 25.80 -36.85 -12.23
C ASP A 233 25.55 -35.50 -12.91
N LEU A 234 26.46 -34.53 -12.76
CA LEU A 234 26.42 -33.23 -13.42
C LEU A 234 27.27 -33.19 -14.70
N SER A 235 27.94 -34.30 -15.04
CA SER A 235 28.89 -34.33 -16.15
C SER A 235 28.22 -33.99 -17.49
N PRO A 236 28.81 -33.10 -18.29
CA PRO A 236 28.32 -32.80 -19.64
C PRO A 236 28.58 -33.94 -20.62
N ASN A 237 29.26 -35.02 -20.22
CA ASN A 237 29.59 -36.16 -21.07
C ASN A 237 28.51 -37.24 -21.11
N ILE A 238 27.54 -37.18 -20.20
CA ILE A 238 26.49 -38.18 -20.04
C ILE A 238 25.52 -38.13 -21.23
N ASN A 239 25.29 -39.26 -21.90
CA ASN A 239 24.47 -39.40 -23.09
C ASN A 239 24.86 -38.43 -24.22
N ARG A 240 26.17 -38.22 -24.44
CA ARG A 240 26.66 -37.28 -25.47
C ARG A 240 27.54 -37.89 -26.56
N GLY A 241 27.85 -39.18 -26.49
CA GLY A 241 28.56 -39.89 -27.55
C GLY A 241 27.75 -40.03 -28.84
N THR A 242 28.32 -40.75 -29.82
CA THR A 242 27.62 -41.08 -31.08
C THR A 242 26.36 -41.90 -30.81
N ILE A 243 25.33 -41.66 -31.63
CA ILE A 243 24.09 -42.46 -31.63
C ILE A 243 24.32 -43.77 -32.39
N ASP A 244 25.00 -43.71 -33.54
CA ASP A 244 25.37 -44.89 -34.31
C ASP A 244 26.72 -45.41 -33.83
N THR A 245 26.69 -46.57 -33.17
CA THR A 245 27.89 -47.27 -32.68
C THR A 245 28.36 -48.38 -33.63
N THR A 246 27.71 -48.52 -34.79
CA THR A 246 28.06 -49.52 -35.80
C THR A 246 29.50 -49.32 -36.27
N GLY A 247 30.27 -50.42 -36.34
CA GLY A 247 31.67 -50.39 -36.79
C GLY A 247 32.70 -49.96 -35.72
N LEU A 248 32.25 -49.37 -34.61
CA LEU A 248 33.12 -49.08 -33.46
C LEU A 248 33.52 -50.34 -32.70
N ASN A 249 32.75 -51.43 -32.77
CA ASN A 249 33.01 -52.68 -32.04
C ASN A 249 33.17 -52.44 -30.52
N LEU A 250 32.31 -51.60 -29.94
CA LEU A 250 32.38 -51.27 -28.53
C LEU A 250 32.21 -52.53 -27.65
N PRO A 251 32.94 -52.62 -26.53
CA PRO A 251 32.73 -53.69 -25.54
C PRO A 251 31.34 -53.58 -24.91
N PRO A 252 30.76 -54.70 -24.43
CA PRO A 252 29.42 -54.72 -23.84
C PRO A 252 29.33 -53.90 -22.54
N THR A 253 30.45 -53.74 -21.84
CA THR A 253 30.55 -52.99 -20.59
C THR A 253 31.60 -51.90 -20.65
N ASP A 254 31.47 -50.90 -19.78
CA ASP A 254 32.47 -49.88 -19.52
C ASP A 254 33.65 -50.41 -18.68
N ILE A 255 34.60 -49.55 -18.33
CA ILE A 255 35.75 -49.93 -17.51
C ILE A 255 35.36 -50.34 -16.07
N ALA A 256 34.22 -49.87 -15.55
CA ALA A 256 33.69 -50.25 -14.25
C ALA A 256 32.87 -51.55 -14.28
N GLY A 257 32.63 -52.12 -15.46
CA GLY A 257 31.80 -53.31 -15.65
C GLY A 257 30.30 -53.01 -15.81
N ASN A 258 29.90 -51.74 -15.90
CA ASN A 258 28.54 -51.33 -16.17
C ASN A 258 28.19 -51.47 -17.66
N ARG A 259 26.92 -51.50 -18.04
CA ARG A 259 26.53 -51.56 -19.46
C ARG A 259 27.06 -50.32 -20.20
N ARG A 260 27.70 -50.50 -21.35
CA ARG A 260 28.29 -49.41 -22.17
C ARG A 260 27.25 -48.51 -22.86
N ILE A 261 25.98 -48.91 -22.88
CA ILE A 261 24.92 -48.07 -23.42
C ILE A 261 23.81 -48.05 -22.37
N HIS A 262 23.67 -46.92 -21.71
CA HIS A 262 22.56 -46.59 -20.82
C HIS A 262 21.66 -45.55 -21.49
N TYR A 263 20.35 -45.62 -21.29
CA TYR A 263 19.36 -44.73 -21.95
C TYR A 263 19.57 -44.51 -23.48
N ASN A 264 19.97 -45.57 -24.20
CA ASN A 264 20.16 -45.61 -25.66
C ASN A 264 21.29 -44.73 -26.22
N ARG A 265 22.20 -44.20 -25.39
CA ARG A 265 23.32 -43.42 -25.88
C ARG A 265 24.56 -43.66 -25.03
N VAL A 266 25.73 -43.68 -25.66
CA VAL A 266 26.99 -43.89 -24.96
C VAL A 266 27.48 -42.59 -24.33
N ASP A 267 28.07 -42.66 -23.14
CA ASP A 267 28.78 -41.54 -22.53
C ASP A 267 30.13 -41.31 -23.21
N ILE A 268 30.58 -40.06 -23.23
CA ILE A 268 31.93 -39.73 -23.69
C ILE A 268 32.91 -40.11 -22.58
N GLY A 269 33.92 -40.93 -22.91
CA GLY A 269 34.97 -41.40 -22.01
C GLY A 269 34.92 -42.89 -21.68
N ALA A 270 35.83 -43.30 -20.78
CA ALA A 270 36.00 -44.69 -20.38
C ALA A 270 34.90 -45.23 -19.45
N TYR A 271 34.17 -44.37 -18.75
CA TYR A 271 33.06 -44.74 -17.86
C TYR A 271 31.70 -44.44 -18.48
N GLU A 272 30.70 -45.20 -18.07
CA GLU A 272 29.28 -44.92 -18.29
C GLU A 272 28.61 -44.61 -16.95
N ASN A 273 28.07 -43.40 -16.77
CA ASN A 273 27.31 -43.04 -15.59
C ASN A 273 26.02 -43.87 -15.52
N GLN A 274 25.72 -44.45 -14.36
CA GLN A 274 24.56 -45.35 -14.15
C GLN A 274 23.41 -44.71 -13.38
N SER A 275 23.43 -43.39 -13.21
CA SER A 275 22.37 -42.66 -12.52
C SER A 275 21.11 -42.52 -13.40
N TYR A 276 20.25 -41.57 -13.07
CA TYR A 276 18.97 -41.39 -13.75
C TYR A 276 18.68 -39.91 -14.05
N PRO A 277 17.82 -39.64 -15.04
CA PRO A 277 17.26 -38.31 -15.27
C PRO A 277 16.65 -37.75 -13.99
N ILE A 278 16.90 -36.47 -13.72
CA ILE A 278 16.38 -35.82 -12.53
C ILE A 278 14.86 -35.71 -12.58
N ALA A 279 14.19 -35.92 -11.45
CA ALA A 279 12.76 -35.67 -11.29
C ALA A 279 12.52 -34.74 -10.10
N ILE A 280 11.60 -33.80 -10.27
CA ILE A 280 11.14 -32.90 -9.20
C ILE A 280 10.10 -33.65 -8.37
N ILE A 281 10.45 -33.97 -7.12
CA ILE A 281 9.59 -34.71 -6.18
C ILE A 281 8.78 -33.79 -5.28
N LYS A 282 9.19 -32.52 -5.13
CA LYS A 282 8.38 -31.47 -4.48
C LYS A 282 8.40 -30.22 -5.35
N GLN A 283 7.23 -29.88 -5.86
CA GLN A 283 7.00 -28.66 -6.63
C GLN A 283 6.87 -27.44 -5.70
N PRO A 284 7.24 -26.23 -6.16
CA PRO A 284 6.88 -25.01 -5.45
C PRO A 284 5.35 -24.83 -5.47
N ALA A 285 4.83 -23.97 -4.59
CA ALA A 285 3.40 -23.66 -4.49
C ALA A 285 3.16 -22.15 -4.53
N ASN A 286 1.98 -21.75 -5.01
CA ASN A 286 1.56 -20.35 -5.06
C ASN A 286 1.56 -19.70 -3.68
N LYS A 287 1.83 -18.39 -3.64
CA LYS A 287 1.91 -17.60 -2.41
C LYS A 287 1.11 -16.31 -2.54
N ILE A 288 0.49 -15.92 -1.44
CA ILE A 288 -0.15 -14.61 -1.27
C ILE A 288 0.47 -14.02 -0.01
N LEU A 289 1.06 -12.83 -0.12
CA LEU A 289 1.75 -12.14 0.96
C LEU A 289 1.27 -10.71 1.08
N CYS A 290 1.61 -10.07 2.18
CA CYS A 290 1.51 -8.63 2.35
C CYS A 290 2.87 -7.95 2.09
N VAL A 291 2.86 -6.69 1.66
CA VAL A 291 4.09 -5.92 1.46
C VAL A 291 4.89 -5.90 2.76
N GLY A 292 6.18 -6.28 2.68
CA GLY A 292 7.06 -6.37 3.85
C GLY A 292 7.22 -7.78 4.42
N ASP A 293 6.34 -8.73 4.08
CA ASP A 293 6.47 -10.13 4.49
C ASP A 293 7.70 -10.81 3.85
N SER A 294 8.05 -11.99 4.36
CA SER A 294 9.06 -12.86 3.75
C SER A 294 8.48 -14.22 3.36
N THR A 295 8.97 -14.79 2.26
CA THR A 295 8.60 -16.15 1.85
C THR A 295 9.73 -16.85 1.12
N SER A 296 9.55 -18.14 0.85
CA SER A 296 10.40 -18.87 -0.08
C SER A 296 9.61 -19.84 -0.96
N PHE A 297 10.14 -20.05 -2.17
CA PHE A 297 9.80 -21.17 -3.03
C PHE A 297 10.86 -22.25 -2.87
N THR A 298 10.44 -23.50 -2.76
CA THR A 298 11.35 -24.63 -2.51
C THR A 298 11.09 -25.75 -3.50
N ILE A 299 12.17 -26.34 -3.99
CA ILE A 299 12.16 -27.53 -4.82
C ILE A 299 12.90 -28.66 -4.11
N GLN A 300 12.40 -29.88 -4.25
CA GLN A 300 13.15 -31.09 -3.91
C GLN A 300 13.18 -32.00 -5.12
N VAL A 301 14.32 -32.65 -5.31
CA VAL A 301 14.60 -33.54 -6.44
C VAL A 301 15.12 -34.88 -5.94
N ASN A 302 15.06 -35.91 -6.78
CA ASN A 302 15.49 -37.27 -6.43
C ASN A 302 17.01 -37.51 -6.59
N GLY A 303 17.86 -36.49 -6.76
CA GLY A 303 19.30 -36.68 -7.00
C GLY A 303 20.09 -35.38 -6.95
N THR A 304 21.31 -35.39 -7.51
CA THR A 304 22.14 -34.19 -7.63
C THR A 304 21.80 -33.42 -8.90
N ALA A 305 21.55 -32.11 -8.76
CA ALA A 305 21.23 -31.22 -9.85
C ALA A 305 21.66 -29.78 -9.54
N THR A 306 21.80 -28.97 -10.58
CA THR A 306 21.93 -27.52 -10.49
C THR A 306 20.57 -26.86 -10.70
N TYR A 307 20.37 -25.68 -10.09
CA TYR A 307 19.11 -24.93 -10.16
C TYR A 307 19.33 -23.59 -10.84
N GLN A 308 18.28 -23.06 -11.45
CA GLN A 308 18.22 -21.68 -11.90
C GLN A 308 16.77 -21.22 -11.85
N TRP A 309 16.46 -20.24 -11.00
CA TRP A 309 15.12 -19.64 -10.92
C TRP A 309 14.90 -18.58 -11.98
N TYR A 310 13.65 -18.47 -12.41
CA TYR A 310 13.18 -17.53 -13.41
C TYR A 310 11.98 -16.75 -12.86
N LYS A 311 11.88 -15.47 -13.24
CA LYS A 311 10.76 -14.57 -12.96
C LYS A 311 10.24 -14.06 -14.30
N ASN A 312 8.98 -14.33 -14.63
CA ASN A 312 8.38 -13.97 -15.92
C ASN A 312 9.23 -14.37 -17.14
N ASN A 313 9.86 -15.55 -17.07
CA ASN A 313 10.79 -16.12 -18.06
C ASN A 313 12.20 -15.51 -18.12
N ASP A 314 12.52 -14.50 -17.30
CA ASP A 314 13.87 -13.96 -17.16
C ASP A 314 14.63 -14.66 -16.02
N SER A 315 15.88 -15.05 -16.26
CA SER A 315 16.70 -15.71 -15.23
C SER A 315 17.01 -14.73 -14.10
N ILE A 316 16.77 -15.15 -12.86
CA ILE A 316 17.13 -14.37 -11.67
C ILE A 316 18.62 -14.61 -11.39
N ALA A 317 19.44 -13.56 -11.54
CA ALA A 317 20.88 -13.66 -11.32
C ALA A 317 21.21 -14.16 -9.91
N GLY A 318 22.06 -15.18 -9.81
CA GLY A 318 22.50 -15.77 -8.54
C GLY A 318 21.50 -16.70 -7.87
N ALA A 319 20.27 -16.85 -8.38
CA ALA A 319 19.27 -17.76 -7.83
C ALA A 319 19.50 -19.21 -8.29
N VAL A 320 20.58 -19.81 -7.80
CA VAL A 320 21.07 -21.13 -8.20
C VAL A 320 20.87 -22.24 -7.16
N ASP A 321 20.14 -21.93 -6.10
CA ASP A 321 19.80 -22.85 -5.02
C ASP A 321 18.42 -23.49 -5.20
N SER A 322 18.20 -24.61 -4.49
CA SER A 322 16.88 -25.27 -4.41
C SER A 322 15.79 -24.43 -3.74
N ILE A 323 16.16 -23.31 -3.11
CA ILE A 323 15.28 -22.39 -2.41
C ILE A 323 15.48 -20.98 -2.99
N LEU A 324 14.39 -20.36 -3.44
CA LEU A 324 14.36 -18.93 -3.76
C LEU A 324 13.66 -18.19 -2.62
N THR A 325 14.38 -17.29 -1.95
CA THR A 325 13.85 -16.46 -0.85
C THR A 325 13.51 -15.07 -1.35
N ILE A 326 12.33 -14.57 -0.96
CA ILE A 326 11.88 -13.20 -1.21
C ILE A 326 11.71 -12.55 0.16
N ASN A 327 12.56 -11.57 0.46
CA ASN A 327 12.58 -10.89 1.76
C ASN A 327 13.25 -9.50 1.66
N PRO A 328 12.53 -8.40 1.91
CA PRO A 328 11.07 -8.32 2.05
C PRO A 328 10.36 -8.43 0.69
N ALA A 329 9.10 -8.86 0.68
CA ALA A 329 8.26 -8.87 -0.51
C ALA A 329 7.74 -7.48 -0.85
N GLY A 330 7.91 -7.05 -2.10
CA GLY A 330 7.33 -5.82 -2.63
C GLY A 330 6.41 -6.09 -3.84
N LEU A 331 5.68 -5.07 -4.28
CA LEU A 331 4.78 -5.17 -5.45
C LEU A 331 5.53 -5.58 -6.73
N VAL A 332 6.81 -5.20 -6.85
CA VAL A 332 7.63 -5.59 -7.99
C VAL A 332 7.89 -7.10 -8.04
N ASP A 333 7.73 -7.82 -6.93
CA ASP A 333 7.91 -9.28 -6.84
C ASP A 333 6.68 -10.07 -7.27
N GLU A 334 5.53 -9.42 -7.47
CA GLU A 334 4.36 -10.07 -8.04
C GLU A 334 4.65 -10.56 -9.47
N ALA A 335 4.73 -11.87 -9.64
CA ALA A 335 5.16 -12.49 -10.89
C ALA A 335 4.89 -14.01 -10.91
N ASN A 336 5.10 -14.61 -12.08
CA ASN A 336 5.24 -16.05 -12.21
C ASN A 336 6.70 -16.47 -12.01
N TYR A 337 6.90 -17.48 -11.17
CA TYR A 337 8.18 -18.08 -10.89
C TYR A 337 8.21 -19.54 -11.32
N TYR A 338 9.35 -19.99 -11.82
CA TYR A 338 9.67 -21.40 -11.99
C TYR A 338 11.17 -21.59 -11.84
N CYS A 339 11.61 -22.84 -11.77
CA CYS A 339 13.02 -23.18 -11.72
C CYS A 339 13.34 -24.27 -12.74
N MET A 340 14.50 -24.09 -13.39
CA MET A 340 15.12 -25.12 -14.22
C MET A 340 16.07 -25.93 -13.37
N VAL A 341 15.80 -27.22 -13.26
CA VAL A 341 16.64 -28.19 -12.57
C VAL A 341 17.40 -28.99 -13.62
N THR A 342 18.73 -29.05 -13.55
CA THR A 342 19.55 -29.70 -14.58
C THR A 342 20.54 -30.68 -13.98
N ASN A 343 20.66 -31.87 -14.57
CA ASN A 343 21.78 -32.77 -14.36
C ASN A 343 22.36 -33.21 -15.72
N GLY A 344 23.31 -34.14 -15.73
CA GLY A 344 23.98 -34.62 -16.94
C GLY A 344 23.04 -35.31 -17.96
N TYR A 345 21.86 -35.75 -17.53
CA TYR A 345 20.84 -36.32 -18.42
C TYR A 345 19.94 -35.27 -19.07
N GLY A 346 20.02 -34.02 -18.63
CA GLY A 346 19.28 -32.89 -19.19
C GLY A 346 18.46 -32.09 -18.17
N PRO A 347 17.77 -31.04 -18.63
CA PRO A 347 16.98 -30.18 -17.78
C PRO A 347 15.54 -30.67 -17.60
N VAL A 348 14.95 -30.35 -16.44
CA VAL A 348 13.53 -30.48 -16.11
C VAL A 348 13.04 -29.18 -15.50
N GLN A 349 11.90 -28.67 -15.99
CA GLN A 349 11.27 -27.46 -15.48
C GLN A 349 10.29 -27.78 -14.34
N SER A 350 10.26 -26.94 -13.30
CA SER A 350 9.20 -26.99 -12.27
C SER A 350 7.85 -26.50 -12.81
N ASN A 351 6.79 -26.70 -12.03
CA ASN A 351 5.54 -25.99 -12.25
C ASN A 351 5.77 -24.48 -12.16
N ASN A 352 5.02 -23.71 -12.96
CA ASN A 352 4.89 -22.28 -12.77
C ASN A 352 4.05 -22.02 -11.52
N VAL A 353 4.53 -21.12 -10.66
CA VAL A 353 3.82 -20.65 -9.47
C VAL A 353 3.71 -19.15 -9.48
N PHE A 354 2.60 -18.62 -8.96
CA PHE A 354 2.41 -17.19 -8.85
C PHE A 354 2.65 -16.70 -7.42
N LEU A 355 3.27 -15.53 -7.31
CA LEU A 355 3.30 -14.73 -6.09
C LEU A 355 2.35 -13.55 -6.26
N VAL A 356 1.39 -13.38 -5.36
CA VAL A 356 0.57 -12.16 -5.25
C VAL A 356 1.02 -11.38 -4.02
N VAL A 357 1.22 -10.07 -4.16
CA VAL A 357 1.61 -9.19 -3.05
C VAL A 357 0.53 -8.14 -2.82
N LYS A 358 -0.07 -8.16 -1.63
CA LYS A 358 -1.15 -7.28 -1.21
C LYS A 358 -0.63 -6.11 -0.38
N THR A 359 -1.26 -4.96 -0.52
CA THR A 359 -0.99 -3.73 0.25
C THR A 359 -1.88 -3.64 1.50
N HIS A 360 -1.31 -3.11 2.58
CA HIS A 360 -2.03 -2.77 3.81
C HIS A 360 -3.08 -1.66 3.56
N PRO A 361 -4.18 -1.60 4.34
CA PRO A 361 -5.08 -0.46 4.30
C PRO A 361 -4.35 0.78 4.81
N LYS A 362 -4.54 1.90 4.10
CA LYS A 362 -4.01 3.22 4.46
C LYS A 362 -5.12 4.24 4.35
N ILE A 363 -5.47 4.87 5.46
CA ILE A 363 -6.44 5.97 5.47
C ILE A 363 -5.76 7.19 4.85
N LEU A 364 -6.37 7.75 3.80
CA LEU A 364 -5.86 8.90 3.06
C LEU A 364 -6.50 10.21 3.51
N ILE A 365 -7.78 10.15 3.84
CA ILE A 365 -8.59 11.29 4.30
C ILE A 365 -9.42 10.78 5.47
N GLU A 366 -9.30 11.47 6.60
CA GLU A 366 -10.06 11.20 7.82
C GLU A 366 -11.22 12.19 7.97
N PRO A 367 -12.32 11.81 8.65
CA PRO A 367 -13.35 12.76 9.05
C PRO A 367 -12.83 13.67 10.17
N GLU A 368 -13.29 14.92 10.20
CA GLU A 368 -12.90 15.89 11.23
C GLU A 368 -13.98 16.01 12.32
N SER A 369 -13.52 16.33 13.53
CA SER A 369 -14.38 16.69 14.67
C SER A 369 -15.18 17.94 14.32
N GLN A 370 -16.47 17.98 14.66
CA GLN A 370 -17.33 19.10 14.27
C GLN A 370 -18.53 19.29 15.20
N TRP A 371 -19.01 20.52 15.23
CA TRP A 371 -20.32 20.86 15.78
C TRP A 371 -21.41 20.59 14.74
N VAL A 372 -22.56 20.09 15.18
CA VAL A 372 -23.63 19.61 14.32
C VAL A 372 -24.94 20.32 14.63
N ASP A 373 -25.68 20.67 13.59
CA ASP A 373 -27.08 21.12 13.67
C ASP A 373 -27.99 19.89 13.72
N MET A 374 -28.80 19.77 14.78
CA MET A 374 -29.75 18.68 15.02
C MET A 374 -30.77 18.41 13.89
N ASN A 375 -30.90 19.31 12.91
CA ASN A 375 -31.82 19.15 11.77
C ASN A 375 -31.10 18.94 10.44
N LYS A 376 -29.77 18.82 10.46
CA LYS A 376 -28.97 18.48 9.29
C LYS A 376 -28.36 17.10 9.50
N PRO A 377 -28.26 16.28 8.45
CA PRO A 377 -27.64 14.97 8.57
C PRO A 377 -26.14 15.10 8.86
N LEU A 378 -25.62 14.31 9.80
CA LEU A 378 -24.19 14.17 10.04
C LEU A 378 -23.62 13.14 9.07
N LYS A 379 -22.53 13.51 8.37
CA LYS A 379 -21.82 12.62 7.46
C LYS A 379 -20.33 12.58 7.80
N LEU A 380 -19.86 11.44 8.30
CA LEU A 380 -18.44 11.18 8.53
C LEU A 380 -17.94 10.30 7.39
N ARG A 381 -17.04 10.84 6.57
CA ARG A 381 -16.53 10.18 5.36
C ARG A 381 -15.03 10.01 5.46
N MET A 382 -14.53 8.84 5.06
CA MET A 382 -13.10 8.61 4.89
C MET A 382 -12.80 8.02 3.51
N THR A 383 -11.55 8.20 3.08
CA THR A 383 -11.02 7.54 1.89
C THR A 383 -9.87 6.65 2.29
N VAL A 384 -9.87 5.40 1.82
CA VAL A 384 -8.86 4.39 2.16
C VAL A 384 -8.29 3.78 0.88
N ASP A 385 -6.97 3.64 0.86
CA ASP A 385 -6.23 2.87 -0.15
C ASP A 385 -5.79 1.53 0.42
N GLY A 386 -5.49 0.54 -0.42
CA GLY A 386 -5.11 -0.80 0.00
C GLY A 386 -5.74 -1.88 -0.85
N THR A 387 -5.29 -3.13 -0.66
CA THR A 387 -5.82 -4.24 -1.46
C THR A 387 -7.20 -4.66 -0.95
N ALA A 388 -8.17 -4.75 -1.86
CA ALA A 388 -9.53 -5.21 -1.58
C ALA A 388 -9.60 -6.72 -1.25
N PRO A 389 -10.63 -7.19 -0.52
CA PRO A 389 -11.71 -6.39 0.08
C PRO A 389 -11.24 -5.63 1.32
N ILE A 390 -11.72 -4.39 1.46
CA ILE A 390 -11.52 -3.54 2.64
C ILE A 390 -12.83 -3.55 3.43
N SER A 391 -12.72 -3.81 4.73
CA SER A 391 -13.83 -3.81 5.68
C SER A 391 -13.76 -2.58 6.59
N TYR A 392 -14.92 -2.04 6.94
CA TYR A 392 -15.07 -0.89 7.83
C TYR A 392 -15.94 -1.30 9.02
N GLN A 393 -15.68 -0.72 10.19
CA GLN A 393 -16.52 -0.86 11.37
C GLN A 393 -16.44 0.44 12.18
N TRP A 394 -17.56 1.16 12.25
CA TRP A 394 -17.65 2.35 13.08
C TRP A 394 -17.86 2.01 14.55
N LEU A 395 -17.26 2.81 15.42
CA LEU A 395 -17.41 2.75 16.86
C LEU A 395 -17.80 4.14 17.37
N LYS A 396 -18.65 4.17 18.39
CA LYS A 396 -19.00 5.35 19.17
C LYS A 396 -18.68 5.06 20.64
N ASP A 397 -17.87 5.92 21.26
CA ASP A 397 -17.45 5.78 22.67
C ASP A 397 -16.89 4.38 22.97
N SER A 398 -16.08 3.86 22.04
CA SER A 398 -15.51 2.51 22.04
C SER A 398 -16.49 1.34 21.86
N VAL A 399 -17.77 1.61 21.57
CA VAL A 399 -18.79 0.60 21.31
C VAL A 399 -19.08 0.51 19.81
N GLN A 400 -19.11 -0.69 19.25
CA GLN A 400 -19.41 -0.90 17.83
C GLN A 400 -20.84 -0.50 17.48
N LEU A 401 -20.98 0.29 16.41
CA LEU A 401 -22.26 0.60 15.79
C LEU A 401 -22.66 -0.55 14.87
N GLN A 402 -23.87 -1.08 15.09
CA GLN A 402 -24.35 -2.25 14.33
C GLN A 402 -24.65 -1.88 12.89
N SER A 403 -24.17 -2.69 11.95
CA SER A 403 -24.39 -2.52 10.50
C SER A 403 -23.73 -1.27 9.86
N GLU A 404 -22.94 -0.52 10.62
CA GLU A 404 -22.20 0.64 10.11
C GLU A 404 -20.83 0.20 9.56
N ASN A 405 -20.87 -0.41 8.38
CA ASN A 405 -19.73 -1.09 7.75
C ASN A 405 -19.31 -0.46 6.41
N LEU A 406 -19.65 0.81 6.20
CA LEU A 406 -19.33 1.59 5.01
C LEU A 406 -18.27 2.66 5.32
N PRO A 407 -17.52 3.16 4.32
CA PRO A 407 -16.59 4.27 4.50
C PRO A 407 -17.25 5.61 4.86
N GLU A 408 -18.59 5.65 4.87
CA GLU A 408 -19.39 6.79 5.29
C GLU A 408 -20.37 6.35 6.37
N LEU A 409 -20.31 7.01 7.53
CA LEU A 409 -21.37 6.98 8.54
C LEU A 409 -22.32 8.16 8.28
N ASN A 410 -23.62 7.89 8.18
CA ASN A 410 -24.65 8.90 7.92
C ASN A 410 -25.77 8.82 8.96
N LEU A 411 -25.86 9.83 9.83
CA LEU A 411 -26.97 9.98 10.78
C LEU A 411 -27.92 11.04 10.23
N GLU A 412 -29.15 10.65 9.85
CA GLU A 412 -30.09 11.57 9.20
C GLU A 412 -30.62 12.67 10.13
N THR A 413 -30.88 12.31 11.39
CA THR A 413 -31.43 13.20 12.42
C THR A 413 -30.63 13.06 13.71
N PRO A 414 -29.45 13.70 13.79
CA PRO A 414 -28.60 13.60 14.97
C PRO A 414 -29.24 14.30 16.18
N THR A 415 -29.06 13.71 17.35
CA THR A 415 -29.57 14.16 18.65
C THR A 415 -28.43 14.33 19.65
N PHE A 416 -28.73 14.86 20.86
CA PHE A 416 -27.73 14.91 21.94
C PHE A 416 -27.21 13.51 22.33
N ASP A 417 -28.01 12.46 22.14
CA ASP A 417 -27.59 11.07 22.36
C ASP A 417 -26.60 10.58 21.30
N ASP A 418 -26.35 11.33 20.22
CA ASP A 418 -25.36 11.02 19.18
C ASP A 418 -24.02 11.74 19.38
N GLU A 419 -23.93 12.65 20.36
CA GLU A 419 -22.65 13.22 20.78
C GLU A 419 -21.71 12.13 21.32
N GLY A 420 -20.41 12.32 21.14
CA GLY A 420 -19.40 11.38 21.60
C GLY A 420 -18.17 11.32 20.70
N VAL A 421 -17.33 10.32 20.95
CA VAL A 421 -16.10 10.09 20.20
C VAL A 421 -16.26 8.92 19.25
N TYR A 422 -16.17 9.20 17.95
CA TYR A 422 -16.27 8.22 16.89
C TYR A 422 -14.90 7.78 16.40
N HIS A 423 -14.79 6.51 16.03
CA HIS A 423 -13.64 5.94 15.33
C HIS A 423 -14.15 5.02 14.23
N CYS A 424 -13.36 4.83 13.18
CA CYS A 424 -13.58 3.71 12.27
C CYS A 424 -12.37 2.79 12.26
N VAL A 425 -12.62 1.51 12.46
CA VAL A 425 -11.65 0.45 12.23
C VAL A 425 -11.73 0.05 10.77
N VAL A 426 -10.59 0.05 10.09
CA VAL A 426 -10.46 -0.35 8.69
C VAL A 426 -9.48 -1.50 8.58
N SER A 427 -9.90 -2.58 7.94
CA SER A 427 -9.07 -3.79 7.82
C SER A 427 -9.11 -4.41 6.44
N ASN A 428 -8.06 -5.15 6.10
CA ASN A 428 -8.06 -6.10 5.00
C ASN A 428 -7.30 -7.37 5.42
N ALA A 429 -6.96 -8.24 4.45
CA ALA A 429 -6.24 -9.48 4.71
C ALA A 429 -4.82 -9.29 5.32
N CYS A 430 -4.27 -8.08 5.33
CA CYS A 430 -2.91 -7.77 5.75
C CYS A 430 -2.81 -7.13 7.12
N SER A 431 -3.66 -6.15 7.42
CA SER A 431 -3.65 -5.50 8.72
C SER A 431 -4.95 -4.74 8.99
N GLU A 432 -4.99 -4.15 10.18
CA GLU A 432 -6.03 -3.27 10.67
C GLU A 432 -5.41 -1.91 11.01
N VAL A 433 -6.12 -0.84 10.68
CA VAL A 433 -5.78 0.55 11.04
C VAL A 433 -7.04 1.23 11.57
N MET A 434 -6.88 2.24 12.42
CA MET A 434 -7.98 2.98 13.02
C MET A 434 -7.79 4.47 12.70
N THR A 435 -8.88 5.20 12.48
CA THR A 435 -8.84 6.67 12.37
C THR A 435 -8.40 7.31 13.68
N ASP A 436 -7.97 8.58 13.61
CA ASP A 436 -7.92 9.44 14.79
C ASP A 436 -9.34 9.64 15.38
N PRO A 437 -9.45 10.08 16.65
CA PRO A 437 -10.73 10.32 17.30
C PRO A 437 -11.52 11.46 16.61
N ILE A 438 -12.75 11.17 16.19
CA ILE A 438 -13.68 12.16 15.64
C ILE A 438 -14.70 12.54 16.71
N VAL A 439 -14.60 13.75 17.25
CA VAL A 439 -15.48 14.23 18.32
C VAL A 439 -16.66 15.00 17.75
N ILE A 440 -17.86 14.62 18.16
CA ILE A 440 -19.12 15.22 17.70
C ILE A 440 -19.84 15.89 18.86
N TYR A 441 -20.16 17.17 18.67
CA TYR A 441 -20.96 17.99 19.57
C TYR A 441 -22.18 18.55 18.85
N MET A 442 -23.28 18.74 19.56
CA MET A 442 -24.47 19.42 19.07
C MET A 442 -24.37 20.91 19.37
N ALA A 443 -24.60 21.74 18.35
CA ALA A 443 -24.60 23.19 18.51
C ALA A 443 -25.66 23.63 19.53
N PRO A 444 -25.35 24.61 20.40
CA PRO A 444 -26.30 25.10 21.40
C PRO A 444 -27.53 25.70 20.73
N GLN A 445 -28.69 25.53 21.35
CA GLN A 445 -29.96 26.06 20.83
C GLN A 445 -30.65 26.90 21.88
N ILE A 446 -31.23 28.02 21.45
CA ILE A 446 -32.18 28.75 22.30
C ILE A 446 -33.36 27.83 22.56
N CYS A 447 -33.79 27.76 23.81
CA CYS A 447 -34.99 27.03 24.17
C CYS A 447 -36.21 27.94 23.92
N MET A 448 -36.19 29.16 24.42
CA MET A 448 -37.27 30.11 24.19
C MET A 448 -36.78 31.56 24.28
N VAL A 449 -37.42 32.45 23.52
CA VAL A 449 -37.40 33.89 23.83
C VAL A 449 -38.79 34.34 24.24
N THR A 450 -38.92 35.18 25.26
CA THR A 450 -40.22 35.61 25.80
C THR A 450 -40.13 37.02 26.36
N VAL A 451 -41.24 37.74 26.43
CA VAL A 451 -41.30 38.97 27.23
C VAL A 451 -41.58 38.62 28.69
N ASP A 452 -40.73 39.08 29.60
CA ASP A 452 -40.92 38.90 31.04
C ASP A 452 -42.20 39.61 31.52
N PRO A 453 -43.16 38.89 32.14
CA PRO A 453 -44.33 39.52 32.74
C PRO A 453 -44.02 40.56 33.82
N MET A 454 -42.88 40.43 34.51
CA MET A 454 -42.52 41.30 35.63
C MET A 454 -41.78 42.56 35.18
N THR A 455 -40.77 42.41 34.31
CA THR A 455 -39.92 43.53 33.88
C THR A 455 -40.35 44.14 32.55
N GLY A 456 -41.08 43.41 31.70
CA GLY A 456 -41.42 43.84 30.35
C GLY A 456 -40.29 43.72 29.33
N ASN A 457 -39.13 43.20 29.73
CA ASN A 457 -37.97 43.00 28.86
C ASN A 457 -38.03 41.65 28.14
N ASN A 458 -37.25 41.51 27.07
CA ASN A 458 -37.04 40.20 26.45
C ASN A 458 -36.11 39.33 27.30
N LEU A 459 -36.50 38.07 27.50
CA LEU A 459 -35.68 37.02 28.10
C LEU A 459 -35.29 36.01 27.03
N VAL A 460 -34.01 35.65 27.00
CA VAL A 460 -33.47 34.53 26.21
C VAL A 460 -33.18 33.39 27.17
N VAL A 461 -33.79 32.23 26.92
CA VAL A 461 -33.69 31.04 27.78
C VAL A 461 -33.14 29.89 26.95
N TRP A 462 -32.13 29.18 27.45
CA TRP A 462 -31.57 27.99 26.80
C TRP A 462 -31.31 26.87 27.81
N GLU A 463 -31.05 25.68 27.28
CA GLU A 463 -30.72 24.48 28.06
C GLU A 463 -29.30 24.04 27.74
N LYS A 464 -28.64 23.40 28.72
CA LYS A 464 -27.25 22.94 28.61
C LYS A 464 -27.23 21.43 28.40
N ASN A 465 -27.69 21.01 27.22
CA ASN A 465 -27.87 19.59 26.89
C ASN A 465 -26.63 18.95 26.24
N SER A 466 -25.71 19.77 25.69
CA SER A 466 -24.50 19.27 25.04
C SER A 466 -23.46 18.80 26.05
N ILE A 467 -22.74 17.72 25.74
CA ILE A 467 -21.57 17.24 26.48
C ILE A 467 -20.29 18.03 26.16
N ALA A 468 -20.36 18.99 25.23
CA ALA A 468 -19.21 19.79 24.85
C ALA A 468 -18.61 20.53 26.06
N PRO A 469 -17.27 20.68 26.13
CA PRO A 469 -16.60 21.39 27.22
C PRO A 469 -16.74 22.90 27.02
N ILE A 470 -17.95 23.43 27.22
CA ILE A 470 -18.31 24.85 27.02
C ILE A 470 -17.84 25.70 28.20
N THR A 471 -17.19 26.83 27.92
CA THR A 471 -16.84 27.84 28.92
C THR A 471 -17.86 28.96 28.99
N ASP A 472 -18.41 29.38 27.85
CA ASP A 472 -19.29 30.54 27.74
C ASP A 472 -20.35 30.36 26.64
N TYR A 473 -21.47 31.06 26.79
CA TYR A 473 -22.50 31.21 25.77
C TYR A 473 -22.60 32.66 25.32
N ASP A 474 -22.49 32.91 24.02
CA ASP A 474 -22.64 34.25 23.46
C ASP A 474 -24.06 34.45 22.95
N ILE A 475 -24.70 35.52 23.42
CA ILE A 475 -26.09 35.85 23.09
C ILE A 475 -26.10 37.00 22.10
N TYR A 476 -26.74 36.76 20.96
CA TYR A 476 -26.82 37.70 19.87
C TYR A 476 -28.25 38.14 19.59
N ARG A 477 -28.40 39.38 19.10
CA ARG A 477 -29.66 39.91 18.60
C ARG A 477 -29.47 40.53 17.23
N GLU A 478 -30.46 40.38 16.36
CA GLU A 478 -30.41 41.01 15.04
C GLU A 478 -30.31 42.53 15.17
N SER A 479 -29.37 43.09 14.42
CA SER A 479 -29.08 44.51 14.32
C SER A 479 -30.19 45.25 13.55
N ASN A 480 -29.93 46.50 13.15
CA ASN A 480 -30.81 47.21 12.22
C ASN A 480 -30.68 46.73 10.75
N TYR A 481 -29.70 45.87 10.46
CA TYR A 481 -29.50 45.24 9.16
C TYR A 481 -29.93 43.78 9.24
N ALA A 482 -30.90 43.41 8.40
CA ALA A 482 -31.46 42.07 8.38
C ALA A 482 -30.37 41.00 8.16
N GLY A 483 -30.38 39.96 8.98
CA GLY A 483 -29.41 38.86 8.95
C GLY A 483 -28.06 39.16 9.62
N ILE A 484 -27.81 40.39 10.09
CA ILE A 484 -26.61 40.72 10.87
C ILE A 484 -26.95 40.71 12.35
N TYR A 485 -26.19 39.96 13.13
CA TYR A 485 -26.40 39.74 14.56
C TYR A 485 -25.30 40.41 15.38
N ASP A 486 -25.70 41.31 16.28
CA ASP A 486 -24.80 41.99 17.21
C ASP A 486 -24.70 41.18 18.52
N LEU A 487 -23.47 41.02 19.04
CA LEU A 487 -23.23 40.40 20.34
C LEU A 487 -23.78 41.31 21.45
N LEU A 488 -24.70 40.79 22.26
CA LEU A 488 -25.26 41.50 23.41
C LEU A 488 -24.45 41.23 24.67
N THR A 489 -24.11 39.97 24.91
CA THR A 489 -23.37 39.54 26.10
C THR A 489 -22.75 38.17 25.90
N THR A 490 -21.73 37.90 26.71
CA THR A 490 -21.19 36.57 26.98
C THR A 490 -21.67 36.12 28.37
N VAL A 491 -22.22 34.92 28.47
CA VAL A 491 -22.72 34.33 29.72
C VAL A 491 -21.88 33.10 30.07
N PRO A 492 -21.08 33.14 31.15
CA PRO A 492 -20.29 31.99 31.60
C PRO A 492 -21.15 30.74 31.79
N TYR A 493 -20.61 29.58 31.45
CA TYR A 493 -21.29 28.28 31.57
C TYR A 493 -21.81 28.03 32.99
N ASP A 494 -21.17 28.57 34.03
CA ASP A 494 -21.60 28.39 35.41
C ASP A 494 -22.84 29.22 35.81
N ASN A 495 -23.17 30.27 35.05
CA ASN A 495 -24.32 31.12 35.33
C ASN A 495 -25.63 30.43 34.92
N LEU A 496 -26.76 30.96 35.41
CA LEU A 496 -28.08 30.50 34.99
C LEU A 496 -28.25 30.73 33.48
N SER A 497 -28.79 29.74 32.74
CA SER A 497 -29.00 29.84 31.28
C SER A 497 -30.22 30.71 30.88
N ILE A 498 -30.22 31.93 31.40
CA ILE A 498 -31.19 32.98 31.13
C ILE A 498 -30.43 34.29 30.94
N TYR A 499 -30.80 35.06 29.92
CA TYR A 499 -30.33 36.43 29.73
C TYR A 499 -31.52 37.39 29.64
N ASN A 500 -31.45 38.51 30.36
CA ASN A 500 -32.43 39.58 30.34
C ASN A 500 -31.91 40.74 29.47
N ASP A 501 -32.49 40.92 28.29
CA ASP A 501 -32.15 41.99 27.37
C ASP A 501 -32.90 43.28 27.75
N THR A 502 -32.24 44.10 28.58
CA THR A 502 -32.73 45.39 29.04
C THR A 502 -32.66 46.50 27.98
N THR A 503 -32.08 46.20 26.81
CA THR A 503 -31.87 47.19 25.73
C THR A 503 -32.90 47.08 24.61
N ALA A 504 -33.63 45.97 24.54
CA ALA A 504 -34.75 45.80 23.63
C ALA A 504 -35.98 46.56 24.15
N ASP A 505 -36.82 47.06 23.23
CA ASP A 505 -38.13 47.60 23.55
C ASP A 505 -39.21 46.69 22.92
N PRO A 506 -39.72 45.68 23.67
CA PRO A 506 -40.70 44.73 23.13
C PRO A 506 -42.05 45.37 22.80
N THR A 507 -42.32 46.60 23.25
CA THR A 507 -43.56 47.33 22.90
C THR A 507 -43.48 47.95 21.51
N SER A 508 -42.27 48.11 20.96
CA SER A 508 -42.06 48.74 19.66
C SER A 508 -42.06 47.75 18.50
N ARG A 509 -41.48 46.55 18.69
CA ARG A 509 -41.31 45.51 17.67
C ARG A 509 -40.88 44.18 18.27
N ALA A 510 -40.99 43.11 17.48
CA ALA A 510 -40.35 41.84 17.79
C ALA A 510 -38.86 41.83 17.44
N TYR A 511 -38.09 40.98 18.12
CA TYR A 511 -36.63 40.86 17.95
C TYR A 511 -36.21 39.42 17.68
N LEU A 512 -35.20 39.25 16.84
CA LEU A 512 -34.58 37.97 16.50
C LEU A 512 -33.31 37.76 17.33
N TYR A 513 -33.15 36.58 17.90
CA TYR A 513 -32.03 36.19 18.75
C TYR A 513 -31.37 34.90 18.24
N LYS A 514 -30.07 34.77 18.50
CA LYS A 514 -29.27 33.55 18.31
C LYS A 514 -28.33 33.35 19.51
N ILE A 515 -27.86 32.12 19.67
CA ILE A 515 -26.89 31.72 20.69
C ILE A 515 -25.76 30.96 20.02
N THR A 516 -24.54 31.13 20.50
CA THR A 516 -23.39 30.25 20.20
C THR A 516 -22.75 29.82 21.53
N ALA A 517 -21.79 28.90 21.45
CA ALA A 517 -21.01 28.44 22.61
C ALA A 517 -19.53 28.52 22.29
N VAL A 518 -18.76 28.96 23.28
CA VAL A 518 -17.29 28.96 23.28
C VAL A 518 -16.82 27.77 24.11
N ASP A 519 -15.97 26.93 23.53
CA ASP A 519 -15.40 25.77 24.23
C ASP A 519 -14.10 26.11 25.00
N THR A 520 -13.61 25.15 25.77
CA THR A 520 -12.35 25.27 26.54
C THR A 520 -11.10 25.50 25.69
N SER A 521 -11.17 25.29 24.37
CA SER A 521 -10.10 25.61 23.42
C SER A 521 -10.23 27.03 22.85
N GLY A 522 -11.30 27.75 23.21
CA GLY A 522 -11.61 29.10 22.73
C GLY A 522 -12.26 29.11 21.35
N TYR A 523 -12.75 27.97 20.86
CA TYR A 523 -13.50 27.90 19.60
C TYR A 523 -14.96 28.24 19.84
N GLU A 524 -15.49 29.20 19.08
CA GLU A 524 -16.90 29.55 19.08
C GLU A 524 -17.64 28.75 17.99
N THR A 525 -18.76 28.14 18.37
CA THR A 525 -19.61 27.38 17.45
C THR A 525 -20.13 28.27 16.32
N ASP A 526 -20.15 27.76 15.09
CA ASP A 526 -20.71 28.47 13.94
C ASP A 526 -22.19 28.81 14.19
N MET A 527 -22.50 30.11 14.10
CA MET A 527 -23.84 30.67 14.32
C MET A 527 -24.89 30.14 13.32
N ASP A 528 -24.48 29.63 12.16
CA ASP A 528 -25.37 29.02 11.18
C ASP A 528 -25.84 27.60 11.56
N LEU A 529 -25.23 27.00 12.59
CA LEU A 529 -25.71 25.76 13.22
C LEU A 529 -26.78 26.00 14.30
N CYS A 530 -26.98 27.26 14.68
CA CYS A 530 -27.84 27.65 15.80
C CYS A 530 -29.14 28.29 15.28
N LYS A 531 -30.29 27.81 15.76
CA LYS A 531 -31.61 28.28 15.33
C LYS A 531 -31.89 29.70 15.80
N THR A 532 -32.52 30.48 14.91
CA THR A 532 -33.02 31.80 15.24
C THR A 532 -34.35 31.72 16.00
N HIS A 533 -34.50 32.56 17.03
CA HIS A 533 -35.74 32.74 17.77
C HIS A 533 -36.27 34.17 17.63
N LYS A 534 -37.59 34.35 17.47
CA LYS A 534 -38.26 35.67 17.36
C LYS A 534 -39.29 35.85 18.47
N THR A 535 -39.25 36.97 19.17
CA THR A 535 -40.30 37.32 20.15
C THR A 535 -41.64 37.68 19.49
N ILE A 536 -42.70 37.79 20.27
CA ILE A 536 -44.03 38.22 19.80
C ILE A 536 -44.20 39.70 20.14
N HIS A 537 -44.59 40.49 19.16
CA HIS A 537 -45.05 41.86 19.34
C HIS A 537 -46.54 41.93 19.04
N LEU A 538 -47.32 42.40 20.01
CA LEU A 538 -48.76 42.55 19.98
C LEU A 538 -49.11 44.02 19.76
N LEU A 539 -50.08 44.24 18.88
CA LEU A 539 -50.79 45.48 18.65
C LEU A 539 -52.26 45.28 18.97
N VAL A 540 -52.84 46.21 19.71
CA VAL A 540 -54.25 46.20 20.10
C VAL A 540 -54.93 47.43 19.54
N THR A 541 -56.04 47.25 18.85
CA THR A 541 -56.82 48.34 18.25
C THR A 541 -58.30 48.18 18.58
N THR A 542 -58.95 49.22 19.10
CA THR A 542 -60.36 49.13 19.50
C THR A 542 -61.24 49.88 18.51
N ASN A 543 -62.26 49.19 17.97
CA ASN A 543 -63.27 49.83 17.15
C ASN A 543 -64.18 50.72 18.02
N PRO A 544 -64.27 52.03 17.77
CA PRO A 544 -65.03 52.94 18.60
C PRO A 544 -66.55 52.73 18.52
N GLU A 545 -67.06 52.21 17.39
CA GLU A 545 -68.49 51.99 17.12
C GLU A 545 -68.98 50.65 17.66
N THR A 546 -68.26 49.56 17.38
CA THR A 546 -68.68 48.20 17.80
C THR A 546 -68.17 47.82 19.18
N LYS A 547 -67.23 48.60 19.75
CA LYS A 547 -66.47 48.29 20.96
C LYS A 547 -65.64 47.01 20.87
N ALA A 548 -65.59 46.34 19.72
CA ALA A 548 -64.75 45.16 19.52
C ALA A 548 -63.26 45.56 19.58
N THR A 549 -62.44 44.74 20.25
CA THR A 549 -60.99 44.96 20.34
C THR A 549 -60.28 43.98 19.41
N GLN A 550 -59.56 44.49 18.43
CA GLN A 550 -58.78 43.73 17.46
C GLN A 550 -57.33 43.59 17.94
N LEU A 551 -56.82 42.37 17.96
CA LEU A 551 -55.46 42.02 18.32
C LEU A 551 -54.73 41.52 17.07
N ASP A 552 -53.58 42.11 16.76
CA ASP A 552 -52.69 41.67 15.68
C ASP A 552 -51.28 41.49 16.24
N TRP A 553 -50.60 40.39 15.90
CA TRP A 553 -49.28 40.10 16.45
C TRP A 553 -48.28 39.51 15.47
N ASP A 554 -46.99 39.67 15.77
CA ASP A 554 -45.91 38.97 15.09
C ASP A 554 -45.90 37.48 15.43
N ARG A 555 -45.73 36.63 14.42
CA ARG A 555 -45.60 35.18 14.64
C ARG A 555 -44.31 34.86 15.42
N TYR A 556 -44.43 34.04 16.47
CA TYR A 556 -43.28 33.46 17.17
C TYR A 556 -42.49 32.51 16.26
N VAL A 557 -41.17 32.62 16.30
CA VAL A 557 -40.22 31.74 15.58
C VAL A 557 -39.28 31.11 16.61
N GLY A 558 -39.02 29.80 16.53
CA GLY A 558 -38.00 29.13 17.35
C GLY A 558 -38.34 27.69 17.70
N PHE A 559 -39.55 27.44 18.19
CA PHE A 559 -40.08 26.09 18.43
C PHE A 559 -41.43 25.91 17.74
N GLU A 560 -41.83 24.65 17.55
CA GLU A 560 -43.14 24.29 17.00
C GLU A 560 -44.24 24.34 18.08
N TYR A 561 -45.39 24.92 17.74
CA TYR A 561 -46.55 25.05 18.63
C TYR A 561 -47.86 25.00 17.83
N GLY A 562 -48.89 24.43 18.43
CA GLY A 562 -50.19 24.24 17.76
C GLY A 562 -51.12 25.46 17.84
N THR A 563 -51.02 26.23 18.93
CA THR A 563 -51.97 27.31 19.22
C THR A 563 -51.30 28.50 19.91
N TYR A 564 -51.89 29.68 19.70
CA TYR A 564 -51.72 30.85 20.55
C TYR A 564 -52.81 30.88 21.59
N GLU A 565 -52.45 31.22 22.83
CA GLU A 565 -53.39 31.51 23.90
C GLU A 565 -53.60 33.03 24.00
N ILE A 566 -54.86 33.45 24.00
CA ILE A 566 -55.27 34.84 24.08
C ILE A 566 -55.56 35.16 25.54
N LEU A 567 -54.78 36.08 26.10
CA LEU A 567 -54.82 36.44 27.50
C LEU A 567 -55.39 37.84 27.69
N ARG A 568 -56.29 38.01 28.65
CA ARG A 568 -56.90 39.31 29.01
C ARG A 568 -56.88 39.52 30.52
N SER A 569 -56.71 40.77 30.95
CA SER A 569 -56.85 41.19 32.35
C SER A 569 -57.46 42.58 32.50
N ASP A 570 -58.08 42.82 33.65
CA ASP A 570 -58.58 44.12 34.10
C ASP A 570 -57.48 44.94 34.80
N THR A 571 -56.37 44.29 35.18
CA THR A 571 -55.19 44.91 35.78
C THR A 571 -53.95 44.61 34.93
N THR A 572 -52.82 45.25 35.24
CA THR A 572 -51.53 44.94 34.59
C THR A 572 -50.94 43.58 35.00
N THR A 573 -51.68 42.79 35.77
CA THR A 573 -51.31 41.51 36.39
C THR A 573 -52.51 40.55 36.32
N ASN A 574 -52.36 39.28 36.69
CA ASN A 574 -53.47 38.29 36.76
C ASN A 574 -54.21 38.06 35.43
N PHE A 575 -53.47 37.77 34.36
CA PHE A 575 -54.05 37.43 33.06
C PHE A 575 -54.81 36.10 33.09
N LEU A 576 -55.98 36.09 32.45
CA LEU A 576 -56.80 34.89 32.23
C LEU A 576 -56.84 34.56 30.74
N SER A 577 -56.81 33.26 30.44
CA SER A 577 -57.06 32.72 29.11
C SER A 577 -58.53 32.92 28.74
N ILE A 578 -58.77 33.63 27.65
CA ILE A 578 -60.13 33.91 27.15
C ILE A 578 -60.45 33.20 25.83
N ASP A 579 -59.43 32.85 25.05
CA ASP A 579 -59.58 32.05 23.83
C ASP A 579 -58.22 31.42 23.44
N ALA A 580 -58.26 30.47 22.51
CA ALA A 580 -57.07 29.93 21.86
C ALA A 580 -57.28 29.81 20.35
N THR A 581 -56.31 30.30 19.57
CA THR A 581 -56.36 30.27 18.10
C THR A 581 -55.21 29.45 17.52
N SER A 582 -55.35 29.01 16.27
CA SER A 582 -54.31 28.26 15.57
C SER A 582 -53.04 29.09 15.43
N SER A 583 -51.87 28.44 15.54
CA SER A 583 -50.55 29.05 15.27
C SER A 583 -50.37 29.54 13.82
N SER A 584 -51.29 29.18 12.92
CA SER A 584 -51.35 29.70 11.54
C SER A 584 -51.99 31.08 11.41
N THR A 585 -52.61 31.59 12.48
CA THR A 585 -53.21 32.92 12.54
C THR A 585 -52.37 33.86 13.38
N SER A 586 -52.45 35.16 13.08
CA SER A 586 -51.71 36.21 13.77
C SER A 586 -52.62 37.40 14.13
N THR A 587 -53.91 37.13 14.23
CA THR A 587 -54.97 38.11 14.36
C THR A 587 -56.17 37.48 15.07
N TRP A 588 -56.82 38.22 15.97
CA TRP A 588 -58.01 37.78 16.69
C TRP A 588 -58.82 38.98 17.19
N SER A 589 -60.16 38.89 17.15
CA SER A 589 -61.03 39.96 17.61
C SER A 589 -61.73 39.56 18.91
N ASP A 590 -61.61 40.38 19.96
CA ASP A 590 -62.42 40.30 21.18
C ASP A 590 -63.82 40.87 20.90
N PRO A 591 -64.87 40.02 20.82
CA PRO A 591 -66.20 40.48 20.49
C PRO A 591 -66.90 41.14 21.68
N ASP A 592 -66.44 40.91 22.92
CA ASP A 592 -67.02 41.48 24.13
C ASP A 592 -65.92 41.77 25.18
N PRO A 593 -65.18 42.88 25.02
CA PRO A 593 -64.15 43.28 25.98
C PRO A 593 -64.74 43.83 27.27
N GLY A 594 -66.06 44.01 27.39
CA GLY A 594 -66.70 44.69 28.52
C GLY A 594 -66.35 46.18 28.62
N THR A 595 -66.62 46.79 29.78
CA THR A 595 -66.32 48.21 30.04
C THR A 595 -65.01 48.39 30.79
N GLY A 596 -64.25 49.44 30.45
CA GLY A 596 -63.00 49.82 31.12
C GLY A 596 -61.74 49.48 30.33
N ILE A 597 -60.58 49.78 30.91
CA ILE A 597 -59.28 49.44 30.33
C ILE A 597 -59.08 47.93 30.46
N LYS A 598 -58.72 47.28 29.34
CA LYS A 598 -58.34 45.87 29.27
C LYS A 598 -56.91 45.77 28.78
N TYR A 599 -56.14 44.91 29.43
CA TYR A 599 -54.78 44.56 29.04
C TYR A 599 -54.79 43.20 28.34
N TYR A 600 -54.03 43.08 27.26
CA TYR A 600 -53.93 41.86 26.45
C TYR A 600 -52.49 41.38 26.34
N ARG A 601 -52.35 40.06 26.21
CA ARG A 601 -51.12 39.37 25.85
C ARG A 601 -51.44 38.18 24.95
N ILE A 602 -50.46 37.80 24.15
CA ILE A 602 -50.48 36.56 23.36
C ILE A 602 -49.39 35.64 23.88
N ALA A 603 -49.71 34.37 24.07
CA ALA A 603 -48.76 33.36 24.50
C ALA A 603 -48.63 32.23 23.47
N ALA A 604 -47.43 31.97 22.96
CA ALA A 604 -47.14 30.75 22.21
C ALA A 604 -46.75 29.64 23.18
N LEU A 605 -47.57 28.59 23.30
CA LEU A 605 -47.33 27.49 24.23
C LEU A 605 -46.24 26.56 23.70
N ARG A 606 -45.20 26.34 24.49
CA ARG A 606 -44.18 25.34 24.19
C ARG A 606 -44.64 23.98 24.73
N PRO A 607 -44.70 22.92 23.90
CA PRO A 607 -45.14 21.60 24.35
C PRO A 607 -44.30 21.03 25.49
N GLU A 608 -42.98 21.22 25.42
CA GLU A 608 -42.01 20.79 26.43
C GLU A 608 -41.37 22.02 27.09
N PRO A 609 -41.69 22.37 28.34
CA PRO A 609 -41.18 23.60 28.97
C PRO A 609 -39.65 23.65 29.05
N CYS A 610 -39.09 24.85 29.01
CA CYS A 610 -37.65 25.06 29.19
C CYS A 610 -37.27 25.06 30.67
N TYR A 611 -36.17 24.38 31.01
CA TYR A 611 -35.61 24.31 32.35
C TYR A 611 -34.17 24.87 32.38
N PRO A 612 -34.01 26.20 32.51
CA PRO A 612 -32.69 26.78 32.60
C PRO A 612 -31.96 26.31 33.87
N VAL A 613 -30.67 26.03 33.73
CA VAL A 613 -29.82 25.50 34.79
C VAL A 613 -28.59 26.40 35.01
N GLY A 614 -28.16 26.54 36.26
CA GLY A 614 -26.92 27.22 36.64
C GLY A 614 -26.20 26.43 37.72
N SER A 615 -24.89 26.58 37.84
CA SER A 615 -24.05 25.83 38.79
C SER A 615 -24.40 26.10 40.26
N ALA A 616 -25.16 27.18 40.55
CA ALA A 616 -25.44 27.65 41.91
C ALA A 616 -26.93 27.82 42.29
N SER A 617 -27.92 27.51 41.46
CA SER A 617 -29.31 27.94 41.71
C SER A 617 -30.22 26.87 42.32
N LYS A 618 -30.79 27.20 43.47
CA LYS A 618 -31.92 26.51 44.11
C LYS A 618 -33.10 26.50 43.14
N LYS A 619 -33.81 25.37 43.01
CA LYS A 619 -35.00 25.10 42.14
C LYS A 619 -36.10 26.18 42.05
N ALA A 620 -36.08 27.24 42.85
CA ALA A 620 -37.13 28.25 42.90
C ALA A 620 -37.05 29.32 41.79
N GLU A 621 -35.92 29.46 41.08
CA GLU A 621 -35.70 30.50 40.04
C GLU A 621 -35.56 29.93 38.61
N SER A 622 -35.72 28.62 38.42
CA SER A 622 -35.34 27.89 37.20
C SER A 622 -36.50 27.46 36.28
N GLY A 623 -37.66 28.13 36.32
CA GLY A 623 -38.84 27.77 35.49
C GLY A 623 -39.82 26.81 36.21
N PRO A 624 -40.76 26.18 35.46
CA PRO A 624 -40.76 25.98 34.02
C PRO A 624 -41.15 27.21 33.20
N TYR A 625 -40.43 27.43 32.11
CA TYR A 625 -40.77 28.42 31.08
C TYR A 625 -41.60 27.72 30.00
N SER A 626 -42.93 27.77 30.12
CA SER A 626 -43.87 26.98 29.29
C SER A 626 -44.49 27.74 28.13
N HIS A 627 -44.29 29.06 28.04
CA HIS A 627 -44.90 29.88 26.99
C HIS A 627 -44.07 31.13 26.70
N SER A 628 -44.01 31.50 25.42
CA SER A 628 -43.44 32.76 24.97
C SER A 628 -44.52 33.83 24.97
N MET A 629 -44.39 34.82 25.84
CA MET A 629 -45.30 35.97 25.96
C MET A 629 -44.94 37.09 24.99
N SER A 630 -45.97 37.77 24.48
CA SER A 630 -45.85 39.09 23.86
C SER A 630 -45.61 40.20 24.88
N ASN A 631 -45.34 41.42 24.39
CA ASN A 631 -45.56 42.64 25.17
C ASN A 631 -47.01 42.71 25.67
N MET A 632 -47.19 43.51 26.72
CA MET A 632 -48.51 43.86 27.23
C MET A 632 -49.00 45.12 26.53
N GLU A 633 -50.18 45.04 25.93
CA GLU A 633 -50.86 46.20 25.34
C GLU A 633 -52.23 46.40 25.96
N ASP A 634 -52.76 47.60 25.84
CA ASP A 634 -54.11 47.91 26.29
C ASP A 634 -55.02 48.39 25.16
N ASN A 635 -56.32 48.30 25.40
CA ASN A 635 -57.35 48.67 24.43
C ASN A 635 -57.55 50.20 24.25
N ARG A 636 -56.65 51.07 24.73
CA ARG A 636 -56.78 52.53 24.58
C ARG A 636 -56.32 53.04 23.21
N LEU A 637 -55.56 52.25 22.45
CA LEU A 637 -55.18 52.58 21.07
C LEU A 637 -56.42 52.54 20.15
N GLN A 638 -56.95 53.72 19.85
CA GLN A 638 -58.04 53.96 18.89
C GLN A 638 -57.47 54.24 17.49
N THR A 639 -57.03 53.23 16.74
CA THR A 639 -56.74 53.45 15.31
C THR A 639 -58.04 53.41 14.51
N GLY A 640 -58.72 54.54 14.46
CA GLY A 640 -59.93 54.69 13.66
C GLY A 640 -60.69 55.98 13.96
N ILE A 641 -60.34 57.04 13.22
CA ILE A 641 -61.20 58.21 12.98
C ILE A 641 -61.37 59.12 14.22
N PHE A 642 -60.28 59.83 14.51
CA PHE A 642 -60.16 60.93 15.48
C PHE A 642 -60.84 62.23 14.99
N GLU A 643 -62.17 62.26 14.90
CA GLU A 643 -62.90 63.54 14.77
C GLU A 643 -63.36 64.10 16.12
N SER A 644 -63.57 63.25 17.14
CA SER A 644 -64.09 63.69 18.44
C SER A 644 -63.05 63.96 19.53
N LEU A 645 -61.75 63.85 19.23
CA LEU A 645 -60.64 64.07 20.18
C LEU A 645 -59.65 65.17 19.73
N LEU A 646 -59.95 65.87 18.63
CA LEU A 646 -59.18 67.03 18.13
C LEU A 646 -59.64 68.39 18.73
N ILE A 647 -60.53 68.36 19.73
CA ILE A 647 -60.81 69.52 20.58
C ILE A 647 -60.35 69.17 21.99
N ASN A 648 -59.04 69.11 22.20
CA ASN A 648 -58.52 69.29 23.55
C ASN A 648 -58.34 70.80 23.73
N GLU A 649 -59.26 71.46 24.44
CA GLU A 649 -59.17 72.89 24.76
C GLU A 649 -57.89 73.25 25.56
N ASN A 650 -57.10 72.24 25.96
CA ASN A 650 -55.96 72.36 26.86
C ASN A 650 -54.57 72.27 26.19
N LEU A 651 -54.46 72.04 24.86
CA LEU A 651 -53.21 72.18 24.09
C LEU A 651 -53.43 73.09 22.89
N LEU A 652 -52.93 74.32 22.99
CA LEU A 652 -52.98 75.31 21.91
C LEU A 652 -51.71 75.23 21.08
N ILE A 653 -51.86 75.24 19.76
CA ILE A 653 -50.75 75.20 18.80
C ILE A 653 -50.90 76.38 17.87
N HIS A 654 -49.92 77.30 17.87
CA HIS A 654 -49.99 78.48 17.02
C HIS A 654 -48.62 78.95 16.51
N PRO A 655 -48.46 79.24 15.20
CA PRO A 655 -49.40 78.93 14.13
C PRO A 655 -49.47 77.42 13.86
N ASN A 656 -50.66 76.90 13.50
CA ASN A 656 -50.84 75.50 13.11
C ASN A 656 -51.14 75.35 11.60
N LEU A 657 -50.30 76.09 10.88
CA LEU A 657 -49.61 75.75 9.63
C LEU A 657 -48.29 76.54 9.75
N PHE A 658 -47.14 75.86 9.85
CA PHE A 658 -45.88 76.54 10.18
C PHE A 658 -44.70 76.12 9.30
N ASN A 659 -43.84 77.10 8.98
CA ASN A 659 -42.67 76.90 8.09
C ASN A 659 -41.36 76.75 8.87
N GLU A 660 -41.21 77.44 10.00
CA GLU A 660 -39.98 77.47 10.81
C GLU A 660 -40.24 77.02 12.25
N THR A 661 -41.20 77.64 12.96
CA THR A 661 -41.52 77.30 14.36
C THR A 661 -43.02 77.35 14.65
N ALA A 662 -43.45 76.55 15.63
CA ALA A 662 -44.80 76.59 16.22
C ALA A 662 -44.70 76.60 17.75
N ILE A 663 -45.61 77.28 18.43
CA ILE A 663 -45.65 77.32 19.90
C ILE A 663 -46.73 76.35 20.39
N LEU A 664 -46.33 75.44 21.28
CA LEU A 664 -47.20 74.52 22.00
C LEU A 664 -47.48 75.09 23.40
N THR A 665 -48.72 75.45 23.69
CA THR A 665 -49.15 75.98 24.99
C THR A 665 -50.08 74.98 25.68
N PHE A 666 -49.73 74.55 26.90
CA PHE A 666 -50.48 73.58 27.70
C PHE A 666 -50.39 73.89 29.20
N ASN A 667 -51.27 73.31 30.01
CA ASN A 667 -51.35 73.62 31.44
C ASN A 667 -50.25 72.88 32.24
N ASN A 668 -49.15 73.56 32.55
CA ASN A 668 -48.08 73.03 33.41
C ASN A 668 -47.55 74.05 34.45
N PRO A 669 -48.41 74.58 35.34
CA PRO A 669 -48.01 75.60 36.32
C PRO A 669 -47.02 75.08 37.38
N GLU A 670 -46.95 73.76 37.57
CA GLU A 670 -46.09 73.11 38.57
C GLU A 670 -44.68 72.78 38.06
N GLY A 671 -44.39 73.02 36.78
CA GLY A 671 -43.06 72.80 36.20
C GLY A 671 -42.67 71.33 36.03
N LEU A 672 -43.66 70.45 35.87
CA LEU A 672 -43.45 69.00 35.75
C LEU A 672 -42.78 68.66 34.41
N PHE A 673 -42.04 67.56 34.36
CA PHE A 673 -41.34 67.11 33.14
C PHE A 673 -42.32 66.47 32.15
N TYR A 674 -42.26 66.93 30.90
CA TYR A 674 -42.96 66.34 29.77
C TYR A 674 -42.00 65.96 28.65
N THR A 675 -42.33 64.86 27.96
CA THR A 675 -41.67 64.42 26.73
C THR A 675 -42.64 64.54 25.56
N LEU A 676 -42.26 65.30 24.53
CA LEU A 676 -42.99 65.44 23.28
C LEU A 676 -42.57 64.36 22.29
N HIS A 677 -43.50 63.50 21.90
CA HIS A 677 -43.37 62.56 20.78
C HIS A 677 -44.04 63.13 19.54
N ILE A 678 -43.33 63.17 18.42
CA ILE A 678 -43.86 63.54 17.11
C ILE A 678 -43.92 62.27 16.28
N MET A 679 -45.09 61.94 15.76
CA MET A 679 -45.38 60.72 15.02
C MET A 679 -45.88 61.06 13.61
N ASP A 680 -45.46 60.26 12.63
CA ASP A 680 -46.02 60.35 11.29
C ASP A 680 -47.44 59.77 11.22
N LEU A 681 -48.06 59.81 10.04
CA LEU A 681 -49.42 59.30 9.81
C LEU A 681 -49.57 57.78 10.04
N SER A 682 -48.47 57.03 10.11
CA SER A 682 -48.48 55.59 10.44
C SER A 682 -48.40 55.32 11.94
N GLY A 683 -48.23 56.36 12.77
CA GLY A 683 -48.01 56.24 14.20
C GLY A 683 -46.54 56.02 14.59
N LYS A 684 -45.63 55.95 13.60
CA LYS A 684 -44.20 55.83 13.87
C LYS A 684 -43.67 57.15 14.43
N THR A 685 -43.02 57.08 15.60
CA THR A 685 -42.36 58.25 16.19
C THR A 685 -41.18 58.67 15.28
N VAL A 686 -41.24 59.88 14.76
CA VAL A 686 -40.22 60.49 13.91
C VAL A 686 -39.30 61.44 14.67
N ARG A 687 -39.73 61.95 15.84
CA ARG A 687 -38.91 62.80 16.69
C ARG A 687 -39.40 62.73 18.14
N VAL A 688 -38.46 62.81 19.09
CA VAL A 688 -38.75 62.92 20.53
C VAL A 688 -38.00 64.11 21.10
N VAL A 689 -38.66 64.90 21.94
CA VAL A 689 -38.07 66.02 22.69
C VAL A 689 -38.38 65.81 24.17
N ASN A 690 -37.34 65.70 24.99
CA ASN A 690 -37.47 65.48 26.43
C ASN A 690 -37.38 66.80 27.22
N ASP A 691 -37.67 66.71 28.52
CA ASP A 691 -37.40 67.75 29.52
C ASP A 691 -38.14 69.09 29.33
N ILE A 692 -39.35 69.04 28.75
CA ILE A 692 -40.23 70.21 28.65
C ILE A 692 -40.85 70.47 30.02
N THR A 693 -40.44 71.56 30.66
CA THR A 693 -40.88 71.93 32.02
C THR A 693 -41.73 73.20 32.06
N THR A 694 -41.88 73.89 30.94
CA THR A 694 -42.66 75.14 30.83
C THR A 694 -44.04 74.88 30.21
N SER A 695 -45.04 75.69 30.57
CA SER A 695 -46.38 75.67 29.96
C SER A 695 -46.40 76.10 28.49
N GLU A 696 -45.30 76.65 27.99
CA GLU A 696 -45.10 76.99 26.58
C GLU A 696 -43.80 76.37 26.07
N PHE A 697 -43.85 75.71 24.92
CA PHE A 697 -42.70 75.12 24.25
C PHE A 697 -42.64 75.56 22.78
N VAL A 698 -41.49 76.04 22.34
CA VAL A 698 -41.25 76.40 20.94
C VAL A 698 -40.75 75.18 20.19
N LEU A 699 -41.58 74.67 19.29
CA LEU A 699 -41.24 73.58 18.37
C LEU A 699 -40.60 74.15 17.10
N GLU A 700 -39.31 73.88 16.90
CA GLU A 700 -38.62 74.17 15.63
C GLU A 700 -38.84 73.04 14.62
N ARG A 701 -39.06 73.38 13.34
CA ARG A 701 -39.26 72.41 12.25
C ARG A 701 -38.10 71.42 12.12
N GLU A 702 -36.87 71.94 12.15
CA GLU A 702 -35.65 71.17 11.91
C GLU A 702 -35.76 70.25 10.69
N ASN A 703 -35.67 68.93 10.89
CA ASN A 703 -35.66 67.89 9.84
C ASN A 703 -37.06 67.34 9.51
N LEU A 704 -38.13 67.91 10.07
CA LEU A 704 -39.50 67.52 9.72
C LEU A 704 -39.80 67.94 8.27
N LYS A 705 -40.16 66.94 7.45
CA LYS A 705 -40.57 67.15 6.06
C LYS A 705 -41.94 67.81 6.01
N GLU A 706 -42.29 68.40 4.87
CA GLU A 706 -43.62 68.95 4.63
C GLU A 706 -44.67 67.84 4.81
N GLY A 707 -45.70 68.11 5.60
CA GLY A 707 -46.75 67.12 5.87
C GLY A 707 -47.41 67.23 7.22
N PHE A 708 -48.21 66.21 7.52
CA PHE A 708 -49.00 66.10 8.74
C PHE A 708 -48.31 65.20 9.75
N TYR A 709 -48.24 65.67 10.98
CA TYR A 709 -47.73 64.89 12.11
C TYR A 709 -48.69 64.94 13.29
N PHE A 710 -48.70 63.87 14.05
CA PHE A 710 -49.32 63.82 15.37
C PHE A 710 -48.27 64.15 16.42
N ILE A 711 -48.68 64.86 17.45
CA ILE A 711 -47.83 65.11 18.61
C ILE A 711 -48.50 64.63 19.89
N GLU A 712 -47.68 64.12 20.80
CA GLU A 712 -48.11 63.68 22.12
C GLU A 712 -47.10 64.16 23.17
N LEU A 713 -47.50 65.08 24.05
CA LEU A 713 -46.76 65.42 25.25
C LEU A 713 -47.15 64.45 26.36
N ARG A 714 -46.18 63.65 26.79
CA ARG A 714 -46.30 62.67 27.87
C ARG A 714 -45.68 63.22 29.15
N GLY A 715 -46.50 63.37 30.17
CA GLY A 715 -46.09 63.65 31.54
C GLY A 715 -47.12 63.07 32.51
N PRO A 716 -47.32 63.68 33.68
CA PRO A 716 -48.38 63.30 34.61
C PRO A 716 -49.79 63.39 33.99
N GLU A 717 -49.97 64.29 33.03
CA GLU A 717 -51.09 64.29 32.07
C GLU A 717 -50.58 64.04 30.65
N ILE A 718 -51.49 63.70 29.73
CA ILE A 718 -51.14 63.49 28.32
C ILE A 718 -51.88 64.52 27.46
N TYR A 719 -51.12 65.33 26.74
CA TYR A 719 -51.65 66.27 25.75
C TYR A 719 -51.38 65.76 24.35
N ARG A 720 -52.36 65.91 23.46
CA ARG A 720 -52.28 65.45 22.08
C ARG A 720 -52.72 66.55 21.13
N GLY A 721 -52.03 66.65 20.00
CA GLY A 721 -52.33 67.63 18.98
C GLY A 721 -51.91 67.16 17.60
N LYS A 722 -52.27 67.94 16.60
CA LYS A 722 -51.81 67.77 15.22
C LYS A 722 -50.99 68.98 14.85
N ILE A 723 -49.86 68.78 14.21
CA ILE A 723 -49.07 69.87 13.61
C ILE A 723 -49.06 69.71 12.09
N ILE A 724 -49.11 70.85 11.39
CA ILE A 724 -48.97 70.90 9.93
C ILE A 724 -47.69 71.66 9.60
N VAL A 725 -46.71 70.96 9.03
CA VAL A 725 -45.44 71.51 8.58
C VAL A 725 -45.58 71.83 7.09
N GLU A 726 -45.44 73.11 6.72
CA GLU A 726 -45.45 73.58 5.31
C GLU A 726 -44.05 73.64 4.72
#